data_AF-A0A8I6ATZ0-F1
#
_entry.id   AF-A0A8I6ATZ0-F1
#
_cell.length_a   1.000
_cell.length_b   1.000
_cell.length_c   1.000
_cell.angle_alpha   90.00
_cell.angle_beta   90.00
_cell.angle_gamma   90.00
#
_symmetry.space_group_name_H-M   'P 1'
#
loop_
_entity.id
_entity.type
_entity.pdbx_description
1 polymer ?
#
loop_
_entity_poly.entity_id
_entity_poly.type
_entity_poly.pdbx_seq_one_letter_code
_entity_poly.pdbx_strand_id
1 'polypeptide(L)'
;MRFCILLLFASIFLTSWLSTAKGEVEVKCLAPHIPNGNYTPHRINYTAEDEIQYECTDGFYPTTQGTVAKCTSTGWIPAPRCSLEPCDFPQFKNGYLYHENIRRSYFPVPIGKEFSYYCDNGFLTPSGSYWDYLRCTRQGWEPEVPCLKTCLKSDIEIENGFLSQSDSKYLQNKKAQYMCKQGYVTADGETSGSITCLENGWSAQPSCLKSCDVPVFENSVTKNNSTWFKLNDKLDYECHIGYKNKYKHTKSSITCTYEGWSDEPTCYDSTKICGPPPPIENGDITSFPLPVYIPPSSVDYQCQYLYQMQGNKTIICINGDWSEPPKCLRMACKPPDIPNGIYSPQRVTYTAQDEIKFECKDGFYSATQETVAKCTSTGWIPAPKCMKPCEFPQIKNGGLYHERRRRPYFPVPIGNEYSYYCDNGFLTPSLSYWDYLRCTEKGWEPEVPCLKQCVFHYVENGESSYWQRKYVEEQAVKVQCYNGYSLPNGQDTITCTENGWSPPAKCIKSCDVPIFENAGTNNDSTWFKLNDKINYECHVGYVNKHKHTKGSITCHHDGWSDIPSCYDSTKICGPPPPIANGDTTSFPLPVYIPPSSVEYQCQSLYQLQGNKTIICINGEWSDPPKCLHPCIISIEIMRKHNITFRTEENQRLYYQSGEMQEFKCKNGHHLATTQPLITICINGHLNYPVCTK
;
A
#
# COMPACT_ATOMS: atom_id res chain seq x y z
N MET A 1 83.45 -11.49 10.88
CA MET A 1 83.04 -12.80 11.43
C MET A 1 82.26 -13.51 10.32
N ARG A 2 82.76 -14.29 9.36
CA ARG A 2 83.75 -15.38 9.27
C ARG A 2 83.46 -16.62 10.13
N PHE A 3 82.96 -17.64 9.41
CA PHE A 3 82.93 -19.10 9.62
C PHE A 3 81.78 -19.71 10.43
N CYS A 4 80.85 -20.41 9.73
CA CYS A 4 80.52 -21.84 9.96
C CYS A 4 79.27 -22.28 9.15
N ILE A 5 79.38 -22.59 7.85
CA ILE A 5 78.49 -23.53 7.14
C ILE A 5 79.27 -24.13 5.98
N LEU A 6 79.73 -25.39 6.12
CA LEU A 6 80.13 -26.29 5.02
C LEU A 6 80.53 -27.65 5.62
N LEU A 7 79.53 -28.51 5.84
CA LEU A 7 79.73 -29.96 5.99
C LEU A 7 78.61 -30.65 5.21
N LEU A 8 78.94 -30.98 3.97
CA LEU A 8 78.11 -31.71 3.03
C LEU A 8 78.97 -32.81 2.39
N PHE A 9 78.40 -34.02 2.38
CA PHE A 9 78.69 -35.18 1.54
C PHE A 9 80.01 -35.94 1.72
N ALA A 10 79.95 -37.06 2.47
CA ALA A 10 80.69 -38.28 2.18
C ALA A 10 80.18 -39.48 3.00
N SER A 11 79.21 -40.24 2.47
CA SER A 11 78.97 -41.63 2.88
C SER A 11 78.15 -42.36 1.81
N ILE A 12 78.84 -42.77 0.74
CA ILE A 12 78.33 -43.72 -0.26
C ILE A 12 79.38 -44.82 -0.39
N PHE A 13 78.87 -46.06 -0.52
CA PHE A 13 79.46 -47.29 -1.05
C PHE A 13 79.79 -48.42 -0.07
N LEU A 14 79.41 -49.63 -0.53
CA LEU A 14 79.58 -50.99 -0.01
C LEU A 14 78.54 -51.40 1.07
N THR A 15 77.76 -52.49 0.94
CA THR A 15 77.98 -53.76 0.21
C THR A 15 76.71 -54.64 0.22
N SER A 16 76.71 -55.62 -0.68
CA SER A 16 76.06 -56.94 -0.58
C SER A 16 74.58 -57.02 -0.95
N TRP A 17 74.24 -57.31 -2.21
CA TRP A 17 74.00 -58.68 -2.71
C TRP A 17 73.12 -59.52 -1.76
N LEU A 18 71.81 -59.47 -1.99
CA LEU A 18 70.89 -60.57 -1.70
C LEU A 18 69.92 -60.69 -2.86
N SER A 19 70.30 -61.56 -3.80
CA SER A 19 69.41 -62.18 -4.77
C SER A 19 68.22 -62.79 -4.04
N THR A 20 67.04 -62.20 -4.19
CA THR A 20 65.78 -62.94 -4.07
C THR A 20 64.97 -62.63 -5.30
N ALA A 21 65.05 -63.54 -6.27
CA ALA A 21 64.11 -63.66 -7.35
C ALA A 21 62.71 -63.87 -6.77
N LYS A 22 62.01 -62.77 -6.47
CA LYS A 22 60.55 -62.75 -6.45
C LYS A 22 60.18 -62.37 -7.87
N GLY A 23 59.71 -63.35 -8.64
CA GLY A 23 59.28 -63.14 -10.01
C GLY A 23 58.44 -61.87 -10.09
N GLU A 24 58.88 -60.93 -10.92
CA GLU A 24 58.07 -59.79 -11.32
C GLU A 24 56.78 -60.35 -11.88
N VAL A 25 55.71 -60.25 -11.10
CA VAL A 25 54.37 -60.50 -11.59
C VAL A 25 54.14 -59.39 -12.60
N GLU A 26 54.34 -59.68 -13.88
CA GLU A 26 53.96 -58.78 -14.97
C GLU A 26 52.52 -58.33 -14.70
N VAL A 27 52.33 -57.04 -14.40
CA VAL A 27 51.01 -56.46 -14.20
C VAL A 27 50.25 -56.63 -15.50
N LYS A 28 49.32 -57.58 -15.51
CA LYS A 28 48.46 -57.90 -16.64
C LYS A 28 47.03 -57.65 -16.24
N CYS A 29 46.44 -56.56 -16.72
CA CYS A 29 44.98 -56.42 -16.66
C CYS A 29 44.37 -57.36 -17.69
N LEU A 30 43.43 -58.19 -17.25
CA LEU A 30 42.61 -58.97 -18.15
C LEU A 30 41.63 -58.04 -18.89
N ALA A 31 41.21 -58.49 -20.07
CA ALA A 31 40.11 -57.88 -20.82
C ALA A 31 38.90 -57.60 -19.90
N PRO A 32 38.47 -56.35 -19.73
CA PRO A 32 37.38 -56.04 -18.83
C PRO A 32 36.06 -56.57 -19.39
N HIS A 33 35.22 -57.08 -18.50
CA HIS A 33 33.85 -57.42 -18.83
C HIS A 33 32.96 -56.22 -18.46
N ILE A 34 32.44 -55.52 -19.47
CA ILE A 34 31.58 -54.35 -19.31
C ILE A 34 30.17 -54.71 -19.82
N PRO A 35 29.27 -55.22 -18.96
CA PRO A 35 27.88 -55.45 -19.35
C PRO A 35 27.26 -54.17 -19.90
N ASN A 36 26.59 -54.23 -21.05
CA ASN A 36 25.99 -53.07 -21.71
C ASN A 36 27.02 -51.97 -22.06
N GLY A 37 28.25 -52.37 -22.35
CA GLY A 37 29.29 -51.49 -22.84
C GLY A 37 30.22 -52.18 -23.82
N ASN A 38 30.89 -51.38 -24.62
CA ASN A 38 31.97 -51.81 -25.50
C ASN A 38 33.23 -51.02 -25.18
N TYR A 39 34.41 -51.51 -25.57
CA TYR A 39 35.66 -50.78 -25.32
C TYR A 39 36.69 -51.01 -26.41
N THR A 40 37.59 -50.05 -26.57
CA THR A 40 38.69 -50.11 -27.54
C THR A 40 40.00 -49.66 -26.88
N PRO A 41 41.14 -50.25 -27.25
CA PRO A 41 41.32 -51.39 -28.17
C PRO A 41 40.99 -52.73 -27.48
N HIS A 42 40.49 -53.73 -28.23
CA HIS A 42 40.26 -55.08 -27.70
C HIS A 42 41.54 -55.92 -27.71
N ARG A 43 42.00 -56.35 -26.53
CA ARG A 43 43.14 -57.26 -26.34
C ARG A 43 42.77 -58.31 -25.28
N ILE A 44 43.44 -59.45 -25.30
CA ILE A 44 43.24 -60.50 -24.28
C ILE A 44 43.92 -60.09 -22.96
N ASN A 45 45.12 -59.51 -23.08
CA ASN A 45 45.93 -59.04 -21.96
C ASN A 45 46.39 -57.61 -22.24
N TYR A 46 46.40 -56.79 -21.20
CA TYR A 46 46.87 -55.41 -21.20
C TYR A 46 48.01 -55.26 -20.22
N THR A 47 48.99 -54.43 -20.55
CA THR A 47 50.11 -54.11 -19.67
C THR A 47 49.80 -52.88 -18.83
N ALA A 48 50.53 -52.69 -17.73
CA ALA A 48 50.46 -51.45 -16.95
C ALA A 48 50.58 -50.21 -17.87
N GLU A 49 49.79 -49.18 -17.57
CA GLU A 49 49.64 -47.93 -18.33
C GLU A 49 48.84 -48.04 -19.65
N ASP A 50 48.46 -49.24 -20.11
CA ASP A 50 47.51 -49.35 -21.23
C ASP A 50 46.18 -48.67 -20.86
N GLU A 51 45.64 -47.90 -21.79
CA GLU A 51 44.33 -47.26 -21.65
C GLU A 51 43.33 -47.92 -22.59
N ILE A 52 42.09 -48.02 -22.10
CA ILE A 52 40.94 -48.33 -22.92
C ILE A 52 39.97 -47.17 -22.86
N GLN A 53 39.32 -46.91 -23.98
CA GLN A 53 38.15 -46.06 -24.06
C GLN A 53 36.92 -46.96 -24.18
N TYR A 54 35.99 -46.83 -23.24
CA TYR A 54 34.76 -47.61 -23.20
C TYR A 54 33.53 -46.74 -23.43
N GLU A 55 32.55 -47.27 -24.12
CA GLU A 55 31.29 -46.60 -24.43
C GLU A 55 30.14 -47.49 -23.99
N CYS A 56 29.10 -46.88 -23.42
CA CYS A 56 27.94 -47.62 -22.95
C CYS A 56 26.89 -47.74 -24.05
N THR A 57 26.23 -48.90 -24.13
CA THR A 57 25.11 -49.10 -25.05
C THR A 57 23.94 -48.18 -24.67
N ASP A 58 23.14 -47.78 -25.65
CA ASP A 58 22.03 -46.84 -25.47
C ASP A 58 21.16 -47.18 -24.24
N GLY A 59 20.98 -46.17 -23.39
CA GLY A 59 20.26 -46.28 -22.11
C GLY A 59 21.16 -46.48 -20.89
N PHE A 60 22.39 -46.96 -21.06
CA PHE A 60 23.39 -47.08 -19.98
C PHE A 60 24.42 -45.95 -20.04
N TYR A 61 24.98 -45.62 -18.88
CA TYR A 61 25.89 -44.49 -18.72
C TYR A 61 27.15 -44.89 -17.94
N PRO A 62 28.31 -44.28 -18.23
CA PRO A 62 29.52 -44.47 -17.43
C PRO A 62 29.27 -44.09 -15.98
N THR A 63 29.70 -44.91 -15.02
CA THR A 63 29.59 -44.57 -13.59
C THR A 63 30.67 -43.61 -13.11
N THR A 64 31.57 -43.19 -13.99
CA THR A 64 32.68 -42.28 -13.68
C THR A 64 32.67 -41.06 -14.58
N GLN A 65 33.31 -39.97 -14.13
CA GLN A 65 33.53 -38.76 -14.93
C GLN A 65 34.54 -39.03 -16.05
N GLY A 66 34.08 -39.72 -17.11
CA GLY A 66 34.89 -40.08 -18.26
C GLY A 66 34.77 -41.55 -18.65
N THR A 67 35.18 -41.81 -19.89
CA THR A 67 35.10 -43.11 -20.58
C THR A 67 36.47 -43.76 -20.76
N VAL A 68 37.50 -43.26 -20.08
CA VAL A 68 38.86 -43.80 -20.16
C VAL A 68 39.18 -44.55 -18.87
N ALA A 69 39.64 -45.79 -19.01
CA ALA A 69 40.12 -46.60 -17.91
C ALA A 69 41.58 -46.98 -18.18
N LYS A 70 42.42 -46.81 -17.15
CA LYS A 70 43.86 -47.08 -17.24
C LYS A 70 44.21 -48.34 -16.48
N CYS A 71 44.98 -49.23 -17.08
CA CYS A 71 45.48 -50.44 -16.42
C CYS A 71 46.56 -50.05 -15.42
N THR A 72 46.33 -50.38 -14.16
CA THR A 72 47.27 -50.16 -13.05
C THR A 72 47.61 -51.49 -12.39
N SER A 73 48.56 -51.49 -11.45
CA SER A 73 48.93 -52.69 -10.67
C SER A 73 47.78 -53.31 -9.87
N THR A 74 46.68 -52.57 -9.65
CA THR A 74 45.48 -53.05 -8.95
C THR A 74 44.29 -53.34 -9.89
N GLY A 75 44.48 -53.18 -11.20
CA GLY A 75 43.41 -53.34 -12.21
C GLY A 75 43.06 -52.04 -12.92
N TRP A 76 41.89 -52.00 -13.56
CA TRP A 76 41.42 -50.83 -14.30
C TRP A 76 40.98 -49.70 -13.38
N ILE A 77 41.53 -48.49 -13.56
CA ILE A 77 41.19 -47.30 -12.80
C ILE A 77 40.82 -46.13 -13.76
N PRO A 78 39.62 -45.56 -13.64
CA PRO A 78 38.48 -46.12 -12.91
C PRO A 78 38.04 -47.47 -13.50
N ALA A 79 37.39 -48.32 -12.69
CA ALA A 79 36.86 -49.58 -13.19
C ALA A 79 35.75 -49.29 -14.23
N PRO A 80 35.87 -49.73 -15.48
CA PRO A 80 34.95 -49.35 -16.53
C PRO A 80 33.61 -50.07 -16.33
N ARG A 81 32.55 -49.30 -16.11
CA ARG A 81 31.22 -49.83 -15.80
C ARG A 81 30.14 -48.96 -16.42
N CYS A 82 29.14 -49.62 -17.01
CA CYS A 82 27.95 -49.02 -17.56
C CYS A 82 26.75 -49.33 -16.66
N SER A 83 26.00 -48.30 -16.26
CA SER A 83 24.87 -48.40 -15.34
C SER A 83 23.68 -47.57 -15.83
N LEU A 84 22.45 -48.02 -15.54
CA LEU A 84 21.24 -47.19 -15.66
C LEU A 84 21.22 -46.05 -14.61
N GLU A 85 21.94 -46.27 -13.52
CA GLU A 85 22.03 -45.39 -12.36
C GLU A 85 23.50 -44.97 -12.18
N PRO A 86 23.95 -43.88 -12.85
CA PRO A 86 25.37 -43.53 -12.86
C PRO A 86 25.83 -42.73 -11.63
N CYS A 87 24.92 -42.11 -10.88
CA CYS A 87 25.30 -41.22 -9.79
C CYS A 87 25.27 -41.94 -8.43
N ASP A 88 26.45 -42.23 -7.90
CA ASP A 88 26.64 -42.72 -6.53
C ASP A 88 26.36 -41.63 -5.47
N PHE A 89 26.42 -42.00 -4.20
CA PHE A 89 26.21 -41.05 -3.08
C PHE A 89 27.21 -39.87 -3.14
N PRO A 90 26.74 -38.61 -3.17
CA PRO A 90 27.62 -37.43 -3.32
C PRO A 90 28.57 -37.22 -2.13
N GLN A 91 29.79 -36.76 -2.41
CA GLN A 91 30.80 -36.42 -1.40
C GLN A 91 30.86 -34.90 -1.20
N PHE A 92 30.51 -34.39 -0.02
CA PHE A 92 30.54 -32.97 0.29
C PHE A 92 31.78 -32.60 1.11
N LYS A 93 32.41 -31.45 0.79
CA LYS A 93 33.50 -30.88 1.62
C LYS A 93 33.01 -29.88 2.68
N ASN A 94 31.90 -29.18 2.43
CA ASN A 94 31.37 -28.12 3.31
C ASN A 94 29.83 -28.07 3.24
N GLY A 95 29.19 -29.22 3.34
CA GLY A 95 27.75 -29.38 3.26
C GLY A 95 27.33 -30.83 3.44
N TYR A 96 26.04 -31.09 3.28
CA TYR A 96 25.48 -32.43 3.44
C TYR A 96 24.17 -32.59 2.67
N LEU A 97 23.78 -33.84 2.40
CA LEU A 97 22.51 -34.15 1.75
C LEU A 97 21.37 -34.07 2.77
N TYR A 98 20.26 -33.44 2.40
CA TYR A 98 19.07 -33.43 3.27
C TYR A 98 18.55 -34.85 3.48
N HIS A 99 18.28 -35.23 4.74
CA HIS A 99 17.92 -36.62 5.12
C HIS A 99 18.92 -37.68 4.63
N GLU A 100 20.21 -37.37 4.71
CA GLU A 100 21.30 -38.28 4.33
C GLU A 100 21.12 -39.72 4.83
N ASN A 101 20.80 -39.91 6.11
CA ASN A 101 20.63 -41.25 6.71
C ASN A 101 19.59 -42.11 5.99
N ILE A 102 18.50 -41.51 5.53
CA ILE A 102 17.40 -42.21 4.84
C ILE A 102 17.77 -42.39 3.36
N ARG A 103 18.24 -41.31 2.74
CA ARG A 103 18.50 -41.27 1.29
C ARG A 103 19.72 -42.07 0.87
N ARG A 104 20.67 -42.36 1.77
CA ARG A 104 21.85 -43.19 1.49
C ARG A 104 21.47 -44.56 0.90
N SER A 105 20.30 -45.09 1.24
CA SER A 105 19.77 -46.35 0.70
C SER A 105 19.28 -46.26 -0.76
N TYR A 106 19.08 -45.05 -1.29
CA TYR A 106 18.52 -44.83 -2.63
C TYR A 106 19.58 -44.75 -3.74
N PHE A 107 20.86 -44.76 -3.38
CA PHE A 107 21.96 -44.61 -4.34
C PHE A 107 22.54 -45.97 -4.73
N PRO A 108 23.01 -46.13 -5.98
CA PRO A 108 23.08 -45.12 -7.04
C PRO A 108 21.72 -44.74 -7.64
N VAL A 109 21.63 -43.59 -8.31
CA VAL A 109 20.36 -43.09 -8.88
C VAL A 109 20.43 -42.85 -10.40
N PRO A 110 19.29 -42.92 -11.11
CA PRO A 110 19.23 -42.61 -12.53
C PRO A 110 19.35 -41.10 -12.81
N ILE A 111 19.74 -40.79 -14.05
CA ILE A 111 19.84 -39.42 -14.56
C ILE A 111 18.49 -38.70 -14.43
N GLY A 112 18.55 -37.42 -14.06
CA GLY A 112 17.39 -36.56 -13.83
C GLY A 112 16.83 -36.63 -12.41
N LYS A 113 17.32 -37.53 -11.55
CA LYS A 113 17.00 -37.48 -10.11
C LYS A 113 17.65 -36.27 -9.46
N GLU A 114 16.90 -35.64 -8.57
CA GLU A 114 17.32 -34.46 -7.83
C GLU A 114 17.23 -34.68 -6.34
N PHE A 115 18.21 -34.16 -5.61
CA PHE A 115 18.23 -34.18 -4.16
C PHE A 115 18.59 -32.83 -3.60
N SER A 116 17.82 -32.39 -2.60
CA SER A 116 18.16 -31.21 -1.83
C SER A 116 19.39 -31.44 -0.95
N TYR A 117 20.30 -30.47 -0.94
CA TYR A 117 21.48 -30.43 -0.09
C TYR A 117 21.59 -29.09 0.62
N TYR A 118 22.35 -29.05 1.71
CA TYR A 118 22.60 -27.86 2.52
C TYR A 118 24.10 -27.59 2.60
N CYS A 119 24.48 -26.31 2.64
CA CYS A 119 25.85 -25.90 2.87
C CYS A 119 26.08 -25.56 4.33
N ASP A 120 27.31 -25.80 4.78
CA ASP A 120 27.74 -25.46 6.12
C ASP A 120 27.85 -23.94 6.31
N ASN A 121 27.84 -23.50 7.56
CA ASN A 121 27.98 -22.08 7.87
C ASN A 121 29.27 -21.50 7.28
N GLY A 122 29.16 -20.36 6.59
CA GLY A 122 30.26 -19.75 5.86
C GLY A 122 30.39 -20.22 4.41
N PHE A 123 29.50 -21.09 3.94
CA PHE A 123 29.40 -21.55 2.56
C PHE A 123 27.98 -21.36 2.02
N LEU A 124 27.85 -21.12 0.72
CA LEU A 124 26.57 -21.01 0.01
C LEU A 124 26.64 -21.77 -1.30
N THR A 125 25.48 -22.09 -1.84
CA THR A 125 25.35 -22.71 -3.15
C THR A 125 25.78 -21.73 -4.26
N PRO A 126 26.06 -22.21 -5.48
CA PRO A 126 26.30 -21.33 -6.62
C PRO A 126 25.19 -20.31 -6.88
N SER A 127 23.95 -20.61 -6.49
CA SER A 127 22.79 -19.70 -6.56
C SER A 127 22.76 -18.66 -5.42
N GLY A 128 23.62 -18.77 -4.41
CA GLY A 128 23.72 -17.85 -3.29
C GLY A 128 22.79 -18.17 -2.11
N SER A 129 22.14 -19.33 -2.11
CA SER A 129 21.32 -19.83 -1.00
C SER A 129 22.11 -20.78 -0.08
N TYR A 130 21.57 -21.08 1.11
CA TYR A 130 22.18 -22.04 2.04
C TYR A 130 21.83 -23.50 1.70
N TRP A 131 21.01 -23.71 0.67
CA TRP A 131 20.54 -25.00 0.19
C TRP A 131 20.19 -24.91 -1.29
N ASP A 132 20.33 -26.00 -2.04
CA ASP A 132 19.92 -26.10 -3.45
C ASP A 132 19.72 -27.58 -3.82
N TYR A 133 19.54 -27.87 -5.11
CA TYR A 133 19.39 -29.22 -5.64
C TYR A 133 20.64 -29.70 -6.36
N LEU A 134 21.04 -30.93 -6.04
CA LEU A 134 21.97 -31.72 -6.84
C LEU A 134 21.19 -32.53 -7.85
N ARG A 135 21.47 -32.33 -9.12
CA ARG A 135 20.88 -33.10 -10.22
C ARG A 135 21.88 -34.13 -10.72
N CYS A 136 21.43 -35.37 -10.85
CA CYS A 136 22.22 -36.40 -11.52
C CYS A 136 22.18 -36.18 -13.03
N THR A 137 23.33 -35.92 -13.64
CA THR A 137 23.51 -35.70 -15.07
C THR A 137 24.36 -36.82 -15.69
N ARG A 138 24.58 -36.76 -17.02
CA ARG A 138 25.48 -37.70 -17.70
C ARG A 138 26.94 -37.57 -17.24
N GLN A 139 27.33 -36.40 -16.72
CA GLN A 139 28.68 -36.09 -16.24
C GLN A 139 28.82 -36.26 -14.72
N GLY A 140 27.81 -36.84 -14.06
CA GLY A 140 27.75 -36.96 -12.61
C GLY A 140 26.91 -35.86 -11.96
N TRP A 141 27.24 -35.49 -10.73
CA TRP A 141 26.49 -34.51 -9.96
C TRP A 141 26.71 -33.08 -10.45
N GLU A 142 25.61 -32.37 -10.70
CA GLU A 142 25.62 -30.93 -10.99
C GLU A 142 24.89 -30.17 -9.87
N PRO A 143 25.50 -29.11 -9.28
CA PRO A 143 26.85 -28.61 -9.54
C PRO A 143 27.96 -29.53 -9.00
N GLU A 144 29.13 -29.54 -9.65
CA GLU A 144 30.29 -30.36 -9.23
C GLU A 144 30.86 -29.93 -7.88
N VAL A 145 30.84 -28.62 -7.60
CA VAL A 145 31.21 -28.03 -6.30
C VAL A 145 29.95 -27.39 -5.69
N PRO A 146 29.23 -28.10 -4.80
CA PRO A 146 27.91 -27.65 -4.35
C PRO A 146 27.95 -26.48 -3.38
N CYS A 147 29.04 -26.31 -2.64
CA CYS A 147 29.17 -25.30 -1.58
C CYS A 147 30.44 -24.48 -1.76
N LEU A 148 30.27 -23.19 -2.06
CA LEU A 148 31.33 -22.21 -2.30
C LEU A 148 31.55 -21.37 -1.05
N LYS A 149 32.80 -20.97 -0.80
CA LYS A 149 33.15 -20.10 0.34
C LYS A 149 32.40 -18.77 0.25
N THR A 150 32.00 -18.24 1.41
CA THR A 150 31.50 -16.88 1.54
C THR A 150 32.39 -16.03 2.42
N CYS A 151 32.57 -14.77 2.02
CA CYS A 151 33.28 -13.75 2.77
C CYS A 151 32.32 -12.62 3.16
N LEU A 152 32.41 -12.13 4.38
CA LEU A 152 31.50 -11.11 4.91
C LEU A 152 32.07 -9.71 4.72
N LYS A 153 31.20 -8.75 4.42
CA LYS A 153 31.55 -7.32 4.39
C LYS A 153 32.07 -6.81 5.74
N SER A 154 31.57 -7.36 6.85
CA SER A 154 32.00 -7.00 8.20
C SER A 154 33.48 -7.26 8.46
N ASP A 155 34.10 -8.15 7.69
CA ASP A 155 35.48 -8.57 7.88
C ASP A 155 36.47 -7.71 7.07
N ILE A 156 35.96 -6.70 6.33
CA ILE A 156 36.76 -5.75 5.55
C ILE A 156 36.91 -4.46 6.36
N GLU A 157 38.13 -4.17 6.81
CA GLU A 157 38.46 -2.94 7.50
C GLU A 157 39.23 -2.01 6.56
N ILE A 158 38.68 -0.83 6.30
CA ILE A 158 39.28 0.15 5.37
C ILE A 158 39.52 1.46 6.12
N GLU A 159 40.71 1.59 6.71
CA GLU A 159 41.13 2.86 7.27
C GLU A 159 41.27 3.90 6.16
N ASN A 160 40.67 5.08 6.34
CA ASN A 160 40.67 6.16 5.35
C ASN A 160 40.05 5.80 3.98
N GLY A 161 39.14 4.84 3.92
CA GLY A 161 38.36 4.52 2.73
C GLY A 161 36.94 4.06 3.07
N PHE A 162 36.23 3.56 2.05
CA PHE A 162 34.90 2.99 2.18
C PHE A 162 34.64 1.97 1.06
N LEU A 163 33.80 0.98 1.34
CA LEU A 163 33.37 -0.01 0.34
C LEU A 163 32.33 0.63 -0.61
N SER A 164 32.49 0.45 -1.92
CA SER A 164 31.59 1.03 -2.93
C SER A 164 30.27 0.27 -3.10
N GLN A 165 30.18 -0.96 -2.60
CA GLN A 165 29.06 -1.89 -2.84
C GLN A 165 28.24 -2.16 -1.57
N SER A 166 26.97 -2.49 -1.76
CA SER A 166 25.98 -2.71 -0.68
C SER A 166 25.89 -4.16 -0.20
N ASP A 167 26.44 -5.12 -0.94
CA ASP A 167 26.31 -6.54 -0.62
C ASP A 167 26.96 -6.86 0.73
N SER A 168 26.27 -7.64 1.56
CA SER A 168 26.77 -8.04 2.89
C SER A 168 27.65 -9.29 2.82
N LYS A 169 27.51 -10.08 1.75
CA LYS A 169 28.16 -11.38 1.56
C LYS A 169 28.64 -11.52 0.12
N TYR A 170 29.83 -12.08 -0.05
CA TYR A 170 30.47 -12.29 -1.34
C TYR A 170 30.80 -13.77 -1.51
N LEU A 171 30.34 -14.37 -2.61
CA LEU A 171 30.70 -15.72 -3.01
C LEU A 171 32.17 -15.79 -3.46
N GLN A 172 32.78 -16.96 -3.34
CA GLN A 172 34.13 -17.24 -3.82
C GLN A 172 34.36 -16.70 -5.25
N ASN A 173 35.52 -16.08 -5.45
CA ASN A 173 35.98 -15.36 -6.64
C ASN A 173 35.25 -14.04 -6.95
N LYS A 174 34.24 -13.63 -6.16
CA LYS A 174 33.66 -12.28 -6.28
C LYS A 174 34.61 -11.23 -5.71
N LYS A 175 34.59 -10.05 -6.35
CA LYS A 175 35.40 -8.89 -5.96
C LYS A 175 34.51 -7.82 -5.33
N ALA A 176 34.94 -7.29 -4.19
CA ALA A 176 34.38 -6.09 -3.59
C ALA A 176 35.25 -4.89 -3.96
N GLN A 177 34.63 -3.83 -4.45
CA GLN A 177 35.32 -2.58 -4.79
C GLN A 177 35.31 -1.62 -3.60
N TYR A 178 36.42 -0.90 -3.41
CA TYR A 178 36.54 0.13 -2.39
C TYR A 178 37.14 1.41 -2.97
N MET A 179 36.86 2.53 -2.31
CA MET A 179 37.40 3.85 -2.64
C MET A 179 38.13 4.42 -1.44
N CYS A 180 39.24 5.10 -1.69
CA CYS A 180 39.93 5.88 -0.68
C CYS A 180 39.23 7.23 -0.49
N LYS A 181 39.28 7.76 0.74
CA LYS A 181 38.79 9.11 1.04
C LYS A 181 39.67 10.13 0.32
N GLN A 182 39.12 11.32 0.07
CA GLN A 182 39.87 12.40 -0.57
C GLN A 182 41.19 12.68 0.18
N GLY A 183 42.29 12.80 -0.56
CA GLY A 183 43.65 12.92 -0.03
C GLY A 183 44.29 11.60 0.40
N TYR A 184 43.71 10.46 0.02
CA TYR A 184 44.28 9.13 0.19
C TYR A 184 44.24 8.34 -1.11
N VAL A 185 45.26 7.53 -1.36
CA VAL A 185 45.39 6.66 -2.54
C VAL A 185 45.88 5.27 -2.15
N THR A 186 45.68 4.29 -3.02
CA THR A 186 46.22 2.94 -2.87
C THR A 186 47.75 2.95 -3.00
N ALA A 187 48.41 1.82 -2.71
CA ALA A 187 49.87 1.70 -2.79
C ALA A 187 50.45 1.99 -4.19
N ASP A 188 49.65 1.78 -5.24
CA ASP A 188 49.92 2.06 -6.65
C ASP A 188 49.48 3.46 -7.10
N GLY A 189 48.85 4.26 -6.23
CA GLY A 189 48.47 5.64 -6.51
C GLY A 189 47.06 5.83 -7.09
N GLU A 190 46.24 4.77 -7.09
CA GLU A 190 44.85 4.81 -7.56
C GLU A 190 43.91 5.30 -6.45
N THR A 191 42.76 5.87 -6.83
CA THR A 191 41.74 6.33 -5.86
C THR A 191 40.81 5.22 -5.40
N SER A 192 40.86 4.06 -6.05
CA SER A 192 40.01 2.91 -5.79
C SER A 192 40.76 1.60 -6.03
N GLY A 193 40.27 0.53 -5.41
CA GLY A 193 40.84 -0.80 -5.57
C GLY A 193 39.78 -1.89 -5.43
N SER A 194 40.23 -3.15 -5.42
CA SER A 194 39.34 -4.29 -5.20
C SER A 194 39.97 -5.37 -4.35
N ILE A 195 39.15 -6.03 -3.54
CA ILE A 195 39.51 -7.20 -2.72
C ILE A 195 38.68 -8.39 -3.21
N THR A 196 39.27 -9.58 -3.26
CA THR A 196 38.63 -10.79 -3.81
C THR A 196 38.36 -11.81 -2.71
N CYS A 197 37.16 -12.40 -2.69
CA CYS A 197 36.86 -13.52 -1.79
C CYS A 197 37.51 -14.80 -2.35
N LEU A 198 38.49 -15.36 -1.66
CA LEU A 198 39.19 -16.58 -2.04
C LEU A 198 38.66 -17.76 -1.22
N GLU A 199 39.15 -18.98 -1.49
CA GLU A 199 38.76 -20.19 -0.76
C GLU A 199 39.02 -20.08 0.76
N ASN A 200 40.09 -19.37 1.13
CA ASN A 200 40.52 -19.18 2.52
C ASN A 200 40.09 -17.83 3.13
N GLY A 201 39.17 -17.10 2.50
CA GLY A 201 38.72 -15.77 2.95
C GLY A 201 39.17 -14.65 2.02
N TRP A 202 39.08 -13.40 2.50
CA TRP A 202 39.46 -12.23 1.72
C TRP A 202 40.94 -12.22 1.32
N SER A 203 41.25 -11.67 0.14
CA SER A 203 42.62 -11.32 -0.26
C SER A 203 43.21 -10.22 0.65
N ALA A 204 44.43 -9.76 0.37
CA ALA A 204 45.08 -8.69 1.15
C ALA A 204 44.14 -7.49 1.38
N GLN A 205 44.08 -7.03 2.63
CA GLN A 205 43.16 -5.96 3.06
C GLN A 205 43.48 -4.63 2.35
N PRO A 206 42.46 -3.79 2.08
CA PRO A 206 42.64 -2.48 1.46
C PRO A 206 43.52 -1.57 2.32
N SER A 207 44.41 -0.80 1.70
CA SER A 207 45.24 0.20 2.37
C SER A 207 45.19 1.53 1.62
N CYS A 208 44.65 2.56 2.27
CA CYS A 208 44.58 3.92 1.75
C CYS A 208 45.62 4.80 2.44
N LEU A 209 46.64 5.21 1.69
CA LEU A 209 47.79 5.98 2.16
C LEU A 209 47.56 7.48 1.94
N LYS A 210 47.92 8.30 2.92
CA LYS A 210 47.83 9.77 2.81
C LYS A 210 48.71 10.26 1.64
N SER A 211 48.14 11.10 0.80
CA SER A 211 48.80 11.73 -0.33
C SER A 211 48.44 13.22 -0.48
N CYS A 212 49.24 13.93 -1.25
CA CYS A 212 48.92 15.25 -1.79
C CYS A 212 48.83 15.17 -3.30
N ASP A 213 47.78 15.75 -3.88
CA ASP A 213 47.67 15.93 -5.31
C ASP A 213 48.64 17.03 -5.78
N VAL A 214 49.03 17.01 -7.05
CA VAL A 214 49.83 18.07 -7.65
C VAL A 214 49.11 19.42 -7.46
N PRO A 215 49.75 20.42 -6.84
CA PRO A 215 49.10 21.70 -6.59
C PRO A 215 48.97 22.50 -7.89
N VAL A 216 48.08 23.48 -7.87
CA VAL A 216 47.95 24.43 -8.97
C VAL A 216 49.11 25.41 -8.93
N PHE A 217 49.80 25.58 -10.06
CA PHE A 217 50.91 26.52 -10.18
C PHE A 217 50.43 27.83 -10.80
N GLU A 218 50.42 28.89 -9.99
CA GLU A 218 49.98 30.22 -10.42
C GLU A 218 51.17 31.17 -10.56
N ASN A 219 51.43 31.58 -11.80
CA ASN A 219 52.64 32.31 -12.22
C ASN A 219 53.95 31.59 -11.83
N SER A 220 53.91 30.27 -11.77
CA SER A 220 55.05 29.42 -11.48
C SER A 220 54.98 28.12 -12.27
N VAL A 221 56.06 27.35 -12.26
CA VAL A 221 56.18 26.06 -12.95
C VAL A 221 57.03 25.08 -12.14
N THR A 222 56.73 23.80 -12.26
CA THR A 222 57.58 22.70 -11.78
C THR A 222 58.09 21.86 -12.95
N LYS A 223 59.20 21.14 -12.74
CA LYS A 223 59.71 20.15 -13.70
C LYS A 223 59.21 18.73 -13.43
N ASN A 224 58.54 18.51 -12.31
CA ASN A 224 58.02 17.20 -11.94
C ASN A 224 56.67 16.95 -12.62
N ASN A 225 56.53 15.81 -13.28
CA ASN A 225 55.30 15.44 -14.00
C ASN A 225 54.37 14.51 -13.19
N SER A 226 54.75 14.13 -11.96
CA SER A 226 53.90 13.33 -11.09
C SER A 226 52.63 14.08 -10.69
N THR A 227 51.50 13.37 -10.68
CA THR A 227 50.19 13.93 -10.33
C THR A 227 49.86 13.82 -8.85
N TRP A 228 50.60 13.01 -8.10
CA TRP A 228 50.41 12.79 -6.66
C TRP A 228 51.75 12.53 -5.97
N PHE A 229 51.76 12.77 -4.66
CA PHE A 229 52.95 12.75 -3.81
C PHE A 229 52.64 12.11 -2.47
N LYS A 230 53.56 11.29 -1.96
CA LYS A 230 53.46 10.66 -0.65
C LYS A 230 53.79 11.67 0.44
N LEU A 231 53.35 11.37 1.66
CA LEU A 231 53.74 12.13 2.83
C LEU A 231 55.28 12.28 2.90
N ASN A 232 55.73 13.52 3.13
CA ASN A 232 57.13 13.97 3.16
C ASN A 232 57.84 14.12 1.81
N ASP A 233 57.17 13.86 0.69
CA ASP A 233 57.73 14.18 -0.63
C ASP A 233 57.87 15.70 -0.78
N LYS A 234 58.93 16.13 -1.47
CA LYS A 234 59.21 17.54 -1.76
C LYS A 234 59.01 17.85 -3.24
N LEU A 235 58.45 19.02 -3.51
CA LEU A 235 58.17 19.52 -4.86
C LEU A 235 58.76 20.92 -5.03
N ASP A 236 59.72 21.04 -5.94
CA ASP A 236 60.36 22.31 -6.27
C ASP A 236 59.59 23.05 -7.36
N TYR A 237 59.52 24.38 -7.26
CA TYR A 237 58.88 25.24 -8.25
C TYR A 237 59.66 26.54 -8.48
N GLU A 238 59.48 27.12 -9.67
CA GLU A 238 60.12 28.35 -10.13
C GLU A 238 59.06 29.36 -10.61
N CYS A 239 59.12 30.60 -10.13
CA CYS A 239 58.23 31.67 -10.56
C CYS A 239 58.55 32.13 -11.99
N HIS A 240 57.53 32.55 -12.73
CA HIS A 240 57.69 33.22 -14.01
C HIS A 240 58.40 34.58 -13.85
N ILE A 241 59.05 35.04 -14.92
CA ILE A 241 59.82 36.29 -14.94
C ILE A 241 58.92 37.48 -14.55
N GLY A 242 59.36 38.31 -13.60
CA GLY A 242 58.60 39.46 -13.08
C GLY A 242 57.75 39.16 -11.85
N TYR A 243 57.54 37.88 -11.54
CA TYR A 243 56.79 37.43 -10.37
C TYR A 243 57.74 36.95 -9.27
N LYS A 244 57.30 37.06 -8.02
CA LYS A 244 58.01 36.51 -6.86
C LYS A 244 57.01 35.89 -5.90
N ASN A 245 57.44 34.89 -5.14
CA ASN A 245 56.60 34.37 -4.06
C ASN A 245 56.46 35.41 -2.93
N LYS A 246 55.64 35.10 -1.92
CA LYS A 246 55.41 35.97 -0.75
C LYS A 246 56.69 36.38 0.00
N TYR A 247 57.77 35.61 -0.15
CA TYR A 247 59.10 35.87 0.44
C TYR A 247 60.08 36.57 -0.51
N LYS A 248 59.62 37.06 -1.67
CA LYS A 248 60.43 37.74 -2.69
C LYS A 248 61.51 36.86 -3.35
N HIS A 249 61.35 35.54 -3.33
CA HIS A 249 62.23 34.59 -4.02
C HIS A 249 61.62 34.16 -5.37
N THR A 250 62.49 33.84 -6.33
CA THR A 250 62.10 33.34 -7.66
C THR A 250 62.02 31.81 -7.72
N LYS A 251 62.61 31.09 -6.75
CA LYS A 251 62.59 29.63 -6.61
C LYS A 251 62.27 29.24 -5.19
N SER A 252 61.52 28.16 -5.00
CA SER A 252 61.20 27.62 -3.68
C SER A 252 60.77 26.15 -3.76
N SER A 253 60.54 25.53 -2.61
CA SER A 253 60.12 24.12 -2.47
C SER A 253 58.98 24.00 -1.47
N ILE A 254 58.04 23.09 -1.73
CA ILE A 254 56.95 22.72 -0.81
C ILE A 254 57.06 21.24 -0.44
N THR A 255 56.57 20.87 0.74
CA THR A 255 56.61 19.50 1.25
C THR A 255 55.18 19.01 1.50
N CYS A 256 54.87 17.78 1.09
CA CYS A 256 53.57 17.16 1.36
C CYS A 256 53.51 16.75 2.85
N THR A 257 52.59 17.33 3.59
CA THR A 257 52.39 17.08 5.03
C THR A 257 51.02 16.44 5.28
N TYR A 258 50.73 16.11 6.52
CA TYR A 258 49.44 15.51 6.87
C TYR A 258 48.27 16.47 6.63
N GLU A 259 48.52 17.78 6.77
CA GLU A 259 47.54 18.86 6.56
C GLU A 259 47.48 19.34 5.09
N GLY A 260 48.28 18.75 4.19
CA GLY A 260 48.41 19.17 2.80
C GLY A 260 49.80 19.71 2.49
N TRP A 261 49.93 20.49 1.42
CA TRP A 261 51.21 21.13 1.08
C TRP A 261 51.61 22.17 2.13
N SER A 262 52.89 22.23 2.48
CA SER A 262 53.43 23.16 3.48
C SER A 262 53.28 24.64 3.12
N ASP A 263 53.10 24.95 1.83
CA ASP A 263 52.86 26.29 1.31
C ASP A 263 52.18 26.20 -0.07
N GLU A 264 51.64 27.30 -0.56
CA GLU A 264 51.12 27.40 -1.93
C GLU A 264 52.21 27.88 -2.91
N PRO A 265 52.40 27.24 -4.07
CA PRO A 265 53.41 27.63 -5.05
C PRO A 265 52.98 28.86 -5.89
N THR A 266 52.37 29.85 -5.25
CA THR A 266 51.81 31.04 -5.90
C THR A 266 52.84 32.17 -5.95
N CYS A 267 52.97 32.79 -7.14
CA CYS A 267 53.85 33.93 -7.34
C CYS A 267 53.05 35.17 -7.78
N TYR A 268 53.42 36.33 -7.23
CA TYR A 268 52.67 37.58 -7.37
C TYR A 268 53.47 38.64 -8.12
N ASP A 269 52.76 39.50 -8.85
CA ASP A 269 53.31 40.68 -9.51
C ASP A 269 53.74 41.70 -8.44
N SER A 270 55.04 41.95 -8.38
CA SER A 270 55.64 42.79 -7.34
C SER A 270 55.15 44.24 -7.31
N THR A 271 54.53 44.73 -8.39
CA THR A 271 54.04 46.12 -8.49
C THR A 271 52.69 46.36 -7.83
N LYS A 272 51.94 45.31 -7.50
CA LYS A 272 50.54 45.41 -7.02
C LYS A 272 50.40 45.36 -5.50
N ILE A 273 51.51 45.29 -4.77
CA ILE A 273 51.54 45.03 -3.33
C ILE A 273 51.45 46.35 -2.54
N CYS A 274 50.56 46.46 -1.56
CA CYS A 274 50.40 47.66 -0.74
C CYS A 274 51.36 47.69 0.46
N GLY A 275 51.69 48.90 0.90
CA GLY A 275 52.38 49.16 2.18
C GLY A 275 51.42 49.20 3.37
N PRO A 276 51.88 49.70 4.54
CA PRO A 276 51.04 49.84 5.74
C PRO A 276 49.77 50.69 5.51
N PRO A 277 48.66 50.38 6.19
CA PRO A 277 47.40 51.13 6.13
C PRO A 277 47.49 52.60 6.57
N PRO A 278 46.65 53.52 6.02
CA PRO A 278 46.66 54.94 6.37
C PRO A 278 45.92 55.28 7.69
N PRO A 279 46.51 56.01 8.66
CA PRO A 279 45.89 56.29 9.97
C PRO A 279 44.62 57.18 9.88
N ILE A 280 43.67 57.00 10.82
CA ILE A 280 42.42 57.79 10.94
C ILE A 280 42.28 58.50 12.30
N GLU A 281 41.50 59.58 12.37
CA GLU A 281 41.21 60.26 13.65
C GLU A 281 40.24 59.45 14.52
N ASN A 282 40.53 59.40 15.83
CA ASN A 282 39.75 58.66 16.84
C ASN A 282 39.54 57.18 16.49
N GLY A 283 40.45 56.56 15.75
CA GLY A 283 40.42 55.13 15.44
C GLY A 283 41.80 54.59 15.06
N ASP A 284 41.95 53.27 15.12
CA ASP A 284 43.18 52.57 14.77
C ASP A 284 42.85 51.22 14.10
N ILE A 285 43.81 50.60 13.42
CA ILE A 285 43.63 49.24 12.91
C ILE A 285 43.63 48.23 14.05
N THR A 286 42.82 47.18 13.89
CA THR A 286 42.67 46.10 14.88
C THR A 286 43.83 45.10 14.85
N SER A 287 44.63 45.10 13.78
CA SER A 287 45.73 44.16 13.55
C SER A 287 47.08 44.84 13.73
N PHE A 288 48.13 44.05 14.00
CA PHE A 288 49.49 44.57 13.99
C PHE A 288 49.87 44.99 12.56
N PRO A 289 50.39 46.21 12.35
CA PRO A 289 50.78 46.69 11.02
C PRO A 289 51.94 45.84 10.48
N LEU A 290 51.70 45.18 9.35
CA LEU A 290 52.71 44.47 8.59
C LEU A 290 53.42 45.44 7.63
N PRO A 291 54.68 45.18 7.27
CA PRO A 291 55.36 46.00 6.27
C PRO A 291 54.81 45.80 4.85
N VAL A 292 54.07 44.71 4.58
CA VAL A 292 53.66 44.30 3.23
C VAL A 292 52.28 43.63 3.24
N TYR A 293 51.40 44.02 2.32
CA TYR A 293 50.06 43.45 2.13
C TYR A 293 49.80 43.11 0.66
N ILE A 294 49.49 41.84 0.35
CA ILE A 294 49.28 41.34 -1.04
C ILE A 294 47.79 41.42 -1.38
N PRO A 295 47.35 42.03 -2.51
CA PRO A 295 45.94 42.08 -2.88
C PRO A 295 45.30 40.68 -2.91
N PRO A 296 44.05 40.53 -2.43
CA PRO A 296 43.17 41.55 -1.88
C PRO A 296 43.25 41.62 -0.35
N SER A 297 44.45 41.72 0.22
CA SER A 297 44.64 41.91 1.67
C SER A 297 43.78 43.05 2.20
N SER A 298 43.19 42.86 3.37
CA SER A 298 42.31 43.84 4.00
C SER A 298 42.66 44.04 5.46
N VAL A 299 42.41 45.25 5.98
CA VAL A 299 42.54 45.54 7.41
C VAL A 299 41.27 46.22 7.92
N ASP A 300 40.95 45.96 9.19
CA ASP A 300 39.79 46.55 9.86
C ASP A 300 40.24 47.67 10.82
N TYR A 301 39.60 48.83 10.71
CA TYR A 301 39.67 49.90 11.71
C TYR A 301 38.69 49.65 12.86
N GLN A 302 38.99 50.25 14.00
CA GLN A 302 38.13 50.33 15.17
C GLN A 302 38.15 51.75 15.72
N CYS A 303 36.97 52.33 15.95
CA CYS A 303 36.84 53.62 16.60
C CYS A 303 37.15 53.53 18.10
N GLN A 304 37.70 54.61 18.65
CA GLN A 304 37.91 54.80 20.07
C GLN A 304 36.58 54.87 20.84
N TYR A 305 36.66 54.65 22.14
CA TYR A 305 35.53 54.67 23.05
C TYR A 305 34.72 55.98 22.91
N LEU A 306 33.38 55.87 22.81
CA LEU A 306 32.38 56.94 22.55
C LEU A 306 32.18 57.37 21.08
N TYR A 307 32.87 56.73 20.13
CA TYR A 307 32.69 56.99 18.70
C TYR A 307 32.20 55.74 17.95
N GLN A 308 31.36 55.98 16.94
CA GLN A 308 30.71 55.04 16.04
C GLN A 308 31.18 55.30 14.63
N MET A 309 31.53 54.22 13.96
CA MET A 309 32.10 54.27 12.64
C MET A 309 31.10 54.72 11.56
N GLN A 310 31.55 55.60 10.68
CA GLN A 310 30.90 56.01 9.45
C GLN A 310 31.82 55.66 8.27
N GLY A 311 31.32 54.85 7.34
CA GLY A 311 32.13 54.25 6.28
C GLY A 311 32.41 52.78 6.55
N ASN A 312 33.15 52.14 5.66
CA ASN A 312 33.47 50.73 5.77
C ASN A 312 34.60 50.52 6.79
N LYS A 313 34.40 49.64 7.78
CA LYS A 313 35.45 49.30 8.75
C LYS A 313 36.67 48.68 8.07
N THR A 314 36.43 47.95 6.99
CA THR A 314 37.44 47.20 6.27
C THR A 314 37.91 48.01 5.07
N ILE A 315 39.23 48.23 4.97
CA ILE A 315 39.86 48.69 3.73
C ILE A 315 40.60 47.56 3.06
N ILE A 316 40.66 47.58 1.74
CA ILE A 316 41.22 46.53 0.90
C ILE A 316 42.36 47.11 0.07
N CYS A 317 43.44 46.37 -0.06
CA CYS A 317 44.56 46.66 -0.94
C CYS A 317 44.18 46.34 -2.39
N ILE A 318 44.11 47.38 -3.23
CA ILE A 318 43.71 47.31 -4.64
C ILE A 318 44.83 47.92 -5.49
N ASN A 319 45.48 47.11 -6.32
CA ASN A 319 46.52 47.56 -7.26
C ASN A 319 47.63 48.44 -6.65
N GLY A 320 48.03 48.16 -5.40
CA GLY A 320 49.07 48.90 -4.69
C GLY A 320 48.56 50.03 -3.78
N ASP A 321 47.26 50.38 -3.87
CA ASP A 321 46.64 51.43 -3.06
C ASP A 321 45.52 50.89 -2.15
N TRP A 322 45.36 51.50 -0.97
CA TRP A 322 44.28 51.16 -0.04
C TRP A 322 42.97 51.87 -0.40
N SER A 323 41.84 51.17 -0.24
CA SER A 323 40.50 51.79 -0.36
C SER A 323 40.23 52.83 0.73
N GLU A 324 39.19 53.66 0.53
CA GLU A 324 38.86 54.78 1.43
C GLU A 324 38.57 54.31 2.89
N PRO A 325 39.28 54.85 3.90
CA PRO A 325 39.12 54.46 5.30
C PRO A 325 37.91 55.14 5.99
N PRO A 326 37.40 54.57 7.08
CA PRO A 326 36.22 55.08 7.77
C PRO A 326 36.51 56.30 8.66
N LYS A 327 35.44 56.94 9.15
CA LYS A 327 35.43 58.06 10.11
C LYS A 327 34.70 57.65 11.40
N CYS A 328 34.90 58.33 12.52
CA CYS A 328 34.34 57.97 13.83
C CYS A 328 33.49 59.12 14.45
N LEU A 329 32.21 58.89 14.81
CA LEU A 329 31.16 59.88 15.22
C LEU A 329 30.42 59.52 16.55
N ARG A 330 29.88 60.45 17.34
CA ARG A 330 29.29 60.20 18.70
C ARG A 330 27.81 59.65 18.72
N MET A 331 27.37 58.87 19.75
CA MET A 331 26.14 57.96 19.77
C MET A 331 24.97 58.22 20.79
N ALA A 332 23.73 57.69 20.54
CA ALA A 332 22.53 57.62 21.45
C ALA A 332 21.44 56.50 21.10
N CYS A 333 20.70 55.92 22.09
CA CYS A 333 19.55 54.98 22.01
C CYS A 333 18.14 55.65 22.05
N LYS A 334 17.12 54.98 21.48
CA LYS A 334 15.69 55.39 21.51
C LYS A 334 14.91 54.75 22.67
N PRO A 335 13.79 55.35 23.13
CA PRO A 335 12.93 54.78 24.17
C PRO A 335 12.32 53.42 23.76
N PRO A 336 12.28 52.40 24.65
CA PRO A 336 11.72 51.09 24.34
C PRO A 336 10.19 51.05 24.39
N ASP A 337 9.60 50.17 23.59
CA ASP A 337 8.17 49.84 23.60
C ASP A 337 7.97 48.46 24.26
N ILE A 338 7.24 48.40 25.37
CA ILE A 338 7.07 47.19 26.19
C ILE A 338 5.56 46.92 26.38
N PRO A 339 4.92 46.19 25.47
CA PRO A 339 3.52 45.77 25.63
C PRO A 339 3.34 44.97 26.92
N ASN A 340 2.31 45.30 27.71
CA ASN A 340 2.06 44.73 29.03
C ASN A 340 3.19 44.93 30.06
N GLY A 341 4.06 45.92 29.84
CA GLY A 341 5.06 46.35 30.83
C GLY A 341 5.07 47.86 31.01
N ILE A 342 5.75 48.30 32.06
CA ILE A 342 6.07 49.69 32.36
C ILE A 342 7.56 49.80 32.63
N TYR A 343 8.19 50.94 32.38
CA TYR A 343 9.62 51.15 32.66
C TYR A 343 9.95 52.55 33.16
N SER A 344 11.10 52.67 33.84
CA SER A 344 11.62 53.92 34.40
C SER A 344 13.16 53.94 34.35
N PRO A 345 13.82 55.10 34.12
CA PRO A 345 13.24 56.42 33.86
C PRO A 345 12.78 56.59 32.40
N GLN A 346 11.77 57.42 32.18
CA GLN A 346 11.30 57.83 30.85
C GLN A 346 12.13 59.03 30.35
N ARG A 347 12.80 58.90 29.20
CA ARG A 347 13.62 59.96 28.55
C ARG A 347 13.33 59.99 27.04
N VAL A 348 13.66 61.11 26.40
CA VAL A 348 13.50 61.28 24.93
C VAL A 348 14.61 60.56 24.17
N THR A 349 15.82 60.57 24.72
CA THR A 349 16.98 59.82 24.22
C THR A 349 17.77 59.29 25.41
N TYR A 350 18.43 58.15 25.20
CA TYR A 350 19.27 57.49 26.18
C TYR A 350 20.67 57.41 25.61
N THR A 351 21.69 57.56 26.44
CA THR A 351 23.09 57.41 26.02
C THR A 351 23.63 56.05 26.46
N ALA A 352 24.71 55.60 25.84
CA ALA A 352 25.34 54.35 26.23
C ALA A 352 25.64 54.36 27.74
N GLN A 353 25.28 53.26 28.43
CA GLN A 353 25.28 53.09 29.90
C GLN A 353 24.00 53.50 30.64
N ASP A 354 23.04 54.18 30.00
CA ASP A 354 21.75 54.40 30.65
C ASP A 354 21.02 53.06 30.86
N GLU A 355 20.41 52.89 32.03
CA GLU A 355 19.66 51.70 32.41
C GLU A 355 18.20 52.07 32.64
N ILE A 356 17.29 51.22 32.17
CA ILE A 356 15.89 51.26 32.55
C ILE A 356 15.56 50.03 33.39
N LYS A 357 14.72 50.21 34.39
CA LYS A 357 14.07 49.11 35.09
C LYS A 357 12.65 48.97 34.55
N PHE A 358 12.26 47.76 34.16
CA PHE A 358 10.94 47.46 33.63
C PHE A 358 10.24 46.37 34.46
N GLU A 359 8.92 46.49 34.55
CA GLU A 359 8.05 45.59 35.30
C GLU A 359 6.89 45.15 34.41
N CYS A 360 6.56 43.86 34.47
CA CYS A 360 5.45 43.28 33.72
C CYS A 360 4.14 43.40 34.51
N LYS A 361 3.03 43.67 33.81
CA LYS A 361 1.69 43.69 34.38
C LYS A 361 1.32 42.31 34.92
N ASP A 362 0.40 42.28 35.87
CA ASP A 362 0.00 41.08 36.60
C ASP A 362 -0.40 39.92 35.66
N GLY A 363 0.11 38.72 35.93
CA GLY A 363 -0.02 37.54 35.08
C GLY A 363 0.98 37.43 33.91
N PHE A 364 1.86 38.41 33.70
CA PHE A 364 2.97 38.37 32.75
C PHE A 364 4.33 38.43 33.48
N TYR A 365 5.33 37.75 32.95
CA TYR A 365 6.67 37.64 33.51
C TYR A 365 7.73 38.04 32.48
N SER A 366 8.89 38.50 32.94
CA SER A 366 10.01 38.83 32.04
C SER A 366 10.44 37.59 31.27
N ALA A 367 10.53 37.71 29.95
CA ALA A 367 10.95 36.61 29.07
C ALA A 367 12.35 36.08 29.41
N THR A 368 13.21 36.93 29.97
CA THR A 368 14.59 36.61 30.38
C THR A 368 14.76 36.50 31.89
N GLN A 369 13.69 36.68 32.68
CA GLN A 369 13.71 36.83 34.15
C GLN A 369 14.45 38.10 34.66
N GLU A 370 15.09 38.85 33.78
CA GLU A 370 15.75 40.11 34.10
C GLU A 370 14.76 41.28 34.02
N THR A 371 14.88 42.26 34.92
CA THR A 371 13.99 43.44 35.01
C THR A 371 14.72 44.76 34.75
N VAL A 372 16.00 44.69 34.38
CA VAL A 372 16.83 45.85 34.05
C VAL A 372 17.31 45.67 32.62
N ALA A 373 17.15 46.68 31.78
CA ALA A 373 17.68 46.72 30.43
C ALA A 373 18.64 47.90 30.30
N LYS A 374 19.83 47.63 29.75
CA LYS A 374 20.88 48.63 29.56
C LYS A 374 20.94 49.07 28.10
N CYS A 375 21.04 50.37 27.87
CA CYS A 375 21.29 50.93 26.54
C CYS A 375 22.75 50.60 26.16
N THR A 376 22.87 49.67 25.22
CA THR A 376 24.13 49.25 24.61
C THR A 376 24.21 49.75 23.17
N SER A 377 25.34 49.52 22.50
CA SER A 377 25.54 49.89 21.09
C SER A 377 24.52 49.25 20.14
N THR A 378 23.90 48.13 20.53
CA THR A 378 22.90 47.39 19.74
C THR A 378 21.46 47.61 20.21
N GLY A 379 21.23 48.54 21.15
CA GLY A 379 19.93 48.79 21.77
C GLY A 379 19.84 48.23 23.19
N TRP A 380 18.61 47.98 23.66
CA TRP A 380 18.34 47.54 25.02
C TRP A 380 18.70 46.06 25.22
N ILE A 381 19.58 45.76 26.19
CA ILE A 381 19.97 44.40 26.57
C ILE A 381 19.77 44.20 28.07
N PRO A 382 19.06 43.13 28.49
CA PRO A 382 18.18 42.27 27.69
C PRO A 382 17.07 43.10 27.01
N ALA A 383 16.51 42.59 25.92
CA ALA A 383 15.36 43.21 25.30
C ALA A 383 14.15 43.10 26.26
N PRO A 384 13.60 44.22 26.75
CA PRO A 384 12.56 44.16 27.78
C PRO A 384 11.24 43.65 27.19
N LYS A 385 10.82 42.43 27.57
CA LYS A 385 9.62 41.76 27.03
C LYS A 385 8.89 40.96 28.11
N CYS A 386 7.57 41.06 28.13
CA CYS A 386 6.67 40.36 29.05
C CYS A 386 5.93 39.19 28.36
N MET A 387 5.85 38.03 29.00
CA MET A 387 5.21 36.79 28.48
C MET A 387 4.37 36.05 29.53
N LYS A 388 3.43 35.18 29.11
CA LYS A 388 2.57 34.37 30.00
C LYS A 388 2.95 32.88 29.96
N PRO A 389 3.27 32.21 31.08
CA PRO A 389 3.69 30.81 31.12
C PRO A 389 2.50 29.82 31.20
N CYS A 390 2.73 28.52 30.92
CA CYS A 390 1.73 27.45 31.07
C CYS A 390 1.88 26.73 32.43
N GLU A 391 0.79 26.63 33.18
CA GLU A 391 0.68 25.88 34.42
C GLU A 391 0.73 24.36 34.21
N PHE A 392 0.78 23.56 35.28
CA PHE A 392 0.78 22.09 35.18
C PHE A 392 -0.51 21.56 34.50
N PRO A 393 -0.42 20.78 33.40
CA PRO A 393 -1.60 20.36 32.62
C PRO A 393 -2.51 19.41 33.42
N GLN A 394 -3.82 19.62 33.33
CA GLN A 394 -4.84 18.74 33.90
C GLN A 394 -5.41 17.82 32.81
N ILE A 395 -4.79 16.65 32.61
CA ILE A 395 -5.19 15.70 31.57
C ILE A 395 -6.30 14.79 32.11
N LYS A 396 -7.52 14.95 31.62
CA LYS A 396 -8.61 14.01 31.90
C LYS A 396 -8.37 12.71 31.12
N ASN A 397 -8.63 11.57 31.76
CA ASN A 397 -8.48 10.23 31.15
C ASN A 397 -7.08 9.96 30.60
N GLY A 398 -6.06 10.44 31.30
CA GLY A 398 -4.66 10.27 30.95
C GLY A 398 -3.75 10.91 31.98
N GLY A 399 -2.46 10.99 31.65
CA GLY A 399 -1.47 11.57 32.53
C GLY A 399 -0.18 11.95 31.82
N LEU A 400 0.60 12.82 32.48
CA LEU A 400 1.91 13.21 31.98
C LEU A 400 2.93 12.10 32.26
N TYR A 401 3.75 11.73 31.28
CA TYR A 401 4.86 10.82 31.56
C TYR A 401 5.82 11.44 32.56
N HIS A 402 6.28 10.64 33.53
CA HIS A 402 7.17 11.09 34.60
C HIS A 402 6.62 12.27 35.42
N GLU A 403 5.29 12.38 35.57
CA GLU A 403 4.59 13.45 36.30
C GLU A 403 5.29 13.87 37.60
N ARG A 404 5.57 12.93 38.51
CA ARG A 404 6.19 13.24 39.82
C ARG A 404 7.53 13.96 39.69
N ARG A 405 8.32 13.63 38.66
CA ARG A 405 9.62 14.29 38.41
C ARG A 405 9.45 15.65 37.74
N ARG A 406 8.42 15.81 36.90
CA ARG A 406 8.21 17.02 36.10
C ARG A 406 7.45 18.12 36.85
N ARG A 407 6.54 17.75 37.77
CA ARG A 407 5.66 18.67 38.51
C ARG A 407 6.37 19.87 39.18
N PRO A 408 7.56 19.74 39.78
CA PRO A 408 8.25 20.87 40.41
C PRO A 408 8.76 21.94 39.44
N TYR A 409 8.83 21.64 38.14
CA TYR A 409 9.38 22.55 37.12
C TYR A 409 8.31 23.41 36.42
N PHE A 410 7.04 23.29 36.82
CA PHE A 410 5.95 24.13 36.32
C PHE A 410 5.76 25.35 37.23
N PRO A 411 5.28 26.50 36.70
CA PRO A 411 4.88 26.73 35.31
C PRO A 411 6.07 26.85 34.33
N VAL A 412 5.82 26.55 33.05
CA VAL A 412 6.85 26.47 32.00
C VAL A 412 6.66 27.54 30.92
N PRO A 413 7.74 28.02 30.28
CA PRO A 413 7.64 28.98 29.18
C PRO A 413 7.06 28.36 27.90
N ILE A 414 6.52 29.23 27.03
CA ILE A 414 6.02 28.90 25.69
C ILE A 414 7.11 28.20 24.88
N GLY A 415 6.72 27.16 24.13
CA GLY A 415 7.60 26.37 23.25
C GLY A 415 8.08 25.05 23.85
N ASN A 416 7.92 24.84 25.17
CA ASN A 416 8.23 23.55 25.78
C ASN A 416 7.18 22.48 25.41
N GLU A 417 7.65 21.25 25.27
CA GLU A 417 6.83 20.08 24.92
C GLU A 417 6.98 18.96 25.96
N TYR A 418 5.87 18.31 26.30
CA TYR A 418 5.83 17.22 27.26
C TYR A 418 5.02 16.04 26.75
N SER A 419 5.61 14.85 26.82
CA SER A 419 4.90 13.62 26.49
C SER A 419 3.84 13.25 27.53
N TYR A 420 2.65 12.86 27.06
CA TYR A 420 1.53 12.36 27.86
C TYR A 420 0.99 11.05 27.27
N TYR A 421 0.20 10.32 28.06
CA TYR A 421 -0.53 9.13 27.64
C TYR A 421 -2.01 9.23 27.98
N CYS A 422 -2.82 8.48 27.26
CA CYS A 422 -4.25 8.33 27.52
C CYS A 422 -4.54 6.97 28.17
N ASP A 423 -5.55 6.97 29.02
CA ASP A 423 -6.07 5.77 29.66
C ASP A 423 -6.77 4.86 28.64
N ASN A 424 -6.93 3.59 29.00
CA ASN A 424 -7.61 2.63 28.15
C ASN A 424 -9.04 3.10 27.79
N GLY A 425 -9.36 3.05 26.50
CA GLY A 425 -10.63 3.55 25.96
C GLY A 425 -10.60 5.02 25.54
N PHE A 426 -9.44 5.68 25.62
CA PHE A 426 -9.19 7.01 25.11
C PHE A 426 -7.95 7.01 24.20
N LEU A 427 -7.92 7.92 23.24
CA LEU A 427 -6.79 8.12 22.32
C LEU A 427 -6.50 9.60 22.15
N THR A 428 -5.29 9.90 21.70
CA THR A 428 -4.88 11.24 21.30
C THR A 428 -5.55 11.62 19.97
N PRO A 429 -5.57 12.92 19.60
CA PRO A 429 -6.04 13.35 18.28
C PRO A 429 -5.32 12.66 17.11
N SER A 430 -4.08 12.21 17.33
CA SER A 430 -3.26 11.43 16.38
C SER A 430 -3.59 9.93 16.33
N LEU A 431 -4.65 9.47 17.01
CA LEU A 431 -5.10 8.07 17.10
C LEU A 431 -4.08 7.12 17.77
N SER A 432 -3.22 7.67 18.62
CA SER A 432 -2.25 6.92 19.43
C SER A 432 -2.71 6.88 20.89
N TYR A 433 -2.12 6.00 21.69
CA TYR A 433 -2.32 5.99 23.15
C TYR A 433 -1.48 7.05 23.87
N TRP A 434 -0.63 7.79 23.14
CA TRP A 434 0.28 8.80 23.67
C TRP A 434 0.64 9.85 22.61
N ASP A 435 1.00 11.05 23.05
CA ASP A 435 1.45 12.17 22.20
C ASP A 435 2.16 13.25 23.05
N TYR A 436 2.40 14.45 22.48
CA TYR A 436 3.01 15.60 23.14
C TYR A 436 2.02 16.76 23.37
N LEU A 437 2.13 17.39 24.53
CA LEU A 437 1.52 18.69 24.84
C LEU A 437 2.55 19.79 24.60
N ARG A 438 2.19 20.78 23.79
CA ARG A 438 3.02 21.97 23.55
C ARG A 438 2.44 23.17 24.31
N CYS A 439 3.29 23.90 25.03
CA CYS A 439 2.89 25.16 25.64
C CYS A 439 2.88 26.27 24.57
N THR A 440 1.69 26.82 24.30
CA THR A 440 1.46 27.91 23.35
C THR A 440 1.00 29.18 24.08
N GLU A 441 0.86 30.29 23.36
CA GLU A 441 0.32 31.55 23.92
C GLU A 441 -1.10 31.39 24.49
N LYS A 442 -1.89 30.44 23.96
CA LYS A 442 -3.25 30.16 24.41
C LYS A 442 -3.31 29.14 25.57
N GLY A 443 -2.20 28.51 25.93
CA GLY A 443 -2.13 27.41 26.89
C GLY A 443 -1.63 26.10 26.26
N TRP A 444 -2.00 24.97 26.85
CA TRP A 444 -1.62 23.66 26.34
C TRP A 444 -2.37 23.31 25.06
N GLU A 445 -1.63 22.87 24.05
CA GLU A 445 -2.17 22.33 22.81
C GLU A 445 -1.75 20.86 22.66
N PRO A 446 -2.69 19.92 22.41
CA PRO A 446 -4.15 20.13 22.33
C PRO A 446 -4.78 20.46 23.70
N GLU A 447 -5.87 21.24 23.70
CA GLU A 447 -6.59 21.63 24.93
C GLU A 447 -7.25 20.41 25.62
N VAL A 448 -7.76 19.47 24.80
CA VAL A 448 -8.32 18.18 25.25
C VAL A 448 -7.44 17.06 24.70
N PRO A 449 -6.50 16.52 25.50
CA PRO A 449 -5.49 15.60 24.97
C PRO A 449 -5.98 14.17 24.75
N CYS A 450 -6.96 13.71 25.55
CA CYS A 450 -7.47 12.35 25.49
C CYS A 450 -8.95 12.36 25.14
N LEU A 451 -9.26 11.87 23.94
CA LEU A 451 -10.60 11.80 23.37
C LEU A 451 -11.14 10.37 23.46
N LYS A 452 -12.47 10.22 23.60
CA LYS A 452 -13.10 8.90 23.69
C LYS A 452 -12.77 8.05 22.45
N GLN A 453 -12.31 6.82 22.65
CA GLN A 453 -12.12 5.85 21.56
C GLN A 453 -13.42 5.11 21.27
N CYS A 454 -13.93 5.20 20.04
CA CYS A 454 -15.01 4.37 19.52
C CYS A 454 -14.49 3.36 18.50
N VAL A 455 -14.87 2.09 18.66
CA VAL A 455 -14.45 1.01 17.75
C VAL A 455 -15.60 0.65 16.82
N PHE A 456 -15.36 0.67 15.51
CA PHE A 456 -16.31 0.26 14.49
C PHE A 456 -15.85 -1.06 13.86
N HIS A 457 -16.69 -2.08 13.91
CA HIS A 457 -16.37 -3.43 13.42
C HIS A 457 -17.61 -4.10 12.84
N TYR A 458 -18.55 -4.45 13.71
CA TYR A 458 -19.73 -5.24 13.37
C TYR A 458 -20.99 -4.38 13.44
N VAL A 459 -21.78 -4.42 12.38
CA VAL A 459 -23.10 -3.77 12.30
C VAL A 459 -24.13 -4.85 12.00
N GLU A 460 -25.03 -5.10 12.95
CA GLU A 460 -26.13 -6.05 12.78
C GLU A 460 -27.10 -5.55 11.68
N ASN A 461 -27.40 -6.40 10.69
CA ASN A 461 -28.18 -6.06 9.49
C ASN A 461 -27.59 -4.93 8.62
N GLY A 462 -26.27 -4.76 8.66
CA GLY A 462 -25.53 -3.85 7.79
C GLY A 462 -24.21 -4.44 7.32
N GLU A 463 -23.54 -3.70 6.45
CA GLU A 463 -22.21 -4.06 5.97
C GLU A 463 -21.19 -3.95 7.10
N SER A 464 -20.41 -5.02 7.32
CA SER A 464 -19.41 -5.10 8.37
C SER A 464 -18.00 -5.11 7.78
N SER A 465 -17.10 -4.33 8.37
CA SER A 465 -15.69 -4.23 7.94
C SER A 465 -14.88 -5.36 8.58
N TYR A 466 -14.09 -6.09 7.79
CA TYR A 466 -13.19 -7.15 8.30
C TYR A 466 -12.21 -6.66 9.38
N TRP A 467 -11.81 -5.40 9.30
CA TRP A 467 -10.85 -4.79 10.24
C TRP A 467 -11.56 -3.82 11.18
N GLN A 468 -11.22 -3.91 12.47
CA GLN A 468 -11.64 -2.95 13.48
C GLN A 468 -11.04 -1.58 13.16
N ARG A 469 -11.89 -0.58 12.97
CA ARG A 469 -11.46 0.82 12.79
C ARG A 469 -11.70 1.58 14.08
N LYS A 470 -10.71 2.37 14.48
CA LYS A 470 -10.78 3.21 15.68
C LYS A 470 -11.06 4.64 15.26
N TYR A 471 -11.98 5.26 15.97
CA TYR A 471 -12.34 6.67 15.82
C TYR A 471 -12.23 7.34 17.18
N VAL A 472 -12.01 8.64 17.16
CA VAL A 472 -12.06 9.50 18.35
C VAL A 472 -13.32 10.35 18.36
N GLU A 473 -13.63 10.92 19.52
CA GLU A 473 -14.75 11.82 19.72
C GLU A 473 -14.88 12.88 18.62
N GLU A 474 -16.14 13.24 18.28
CA GLU A 474 -16.55 14.11 17.18
C GLU A 474 -16.39 13.55 15.76
N GLN A 475 -15.67 12.44 15.57
CA GLN A 475 -15.61 11.79 14.27
C GLN A 475 -16.89 11.03 13.97
N ALA A 476 -17.37 11.14 12.72
CA ALA A 476 -18.56 10.46 12.23
C ALA A 476 -18.21 9.45 11.13
N VAL A 477 -18.96 8.35 11.09
CA VAL A 477 -18.83 7.31 10.06
C VAL A 477 -20.21 6.98 9.49
N LYS A 478 -20.26 6.80 8.17
CA LYS A 478 -21.47 6.36 7.46
C LYS A 478 -21.67 4.86 7.65
N VAL A 479 -22.87 4.44 8.04
CA VAL A 479 -23.27 3.05 8.22
C VAL A 479 -24.15 2.63 7.04
N GLN A 480 -23.74 1.57 6.34
CA GLN A 480 -24.53 1.01 5.25
C GLN A 480 -25.41 -0.13 5.79
N CYS A 481 -26.71 0.10 5.89
CA CYS A 481 -27.68 -0.92 6.25
C CYS A 481 -28.15 -1.71 5.02
N TYR A 482 -28.57 -2.96 5.21
CA TYR A 482 -29.18 -3.75 4.12
C TYR A 482 -30.57 -3.22 3.76
N ASN A 483 -31.03 -3.50 2.53
CA ASN A 483 -32.34 -3.06 2.05
C ASN A 483 -33.48 -3.43 3.02
N GLY A 484 -34.31 -2.46 3.37
CA GLY A 484 -35.38 -2.60 4.37
C GLY A 484 -34.92 -2.48 5.83
N TYR A 485 -33.68 -2.03 6.05
CA TYR A 485 -33.15 -1.67 7.37
C TYR A 485 -32.46 -0.32 7.30
N SER A 486 -32.51 0.43 8.41
CA SER A 486 -31.87 1.75 8.53
C SER A 486 -31.49 2.01 9.99
N LEU A 487 -30.60 2.98 10.25
CA LEU A 487 -30.24 3.34 11.63
C LEU A 487 -31.42 3.98 12.37
N PRO A 488 -31.47 3.91 13.71
CA PRO A 488 -32.45 4.62 14.50
C PRO A 488 -32.52 6.09 14.11
N ASN A 489 -33.73 6.60 13.90
CA ASN A 489 -34.05 7.95 13.41
C ASN A 489 -33.81 8.19 11.91
N GLY A 490 -33.54 7.15 11.10
CA GLY A 490 -33.38 7.28 9.65
C GLY A 490 -32.09 7.96 9.20
N GLN A 491 -31.14 8.15 10.12
CA GLN A 491 -29.80 8.64 9.80
C GLN A 491 -29.01 7.58 9.02
N ASP A 492 -27.96 7.99 8.32
CA ASP A 492 -26.99 7.09 7.69
C ASP A 492 -25.60 7.22 8.31
N THR A 493 -25.41 8.05 9.34
CA THR A 493 -24.14 8.27 10.02
C THR A 493 -24.28 8.07 11.53
N ILE A 494 -23.20 7.61 12.17
CA ILE A 494 -23.04 7.55 13.63
C ILE A 494 -21.82 8.39 14.01
N THR A 495 -21.91 9.10 15.14
CA THR A 495 -20.84 9.95 15.64
C THR A 495 -20.27 9.36 16.92
N CYS A 496 -18.94 9.39 17.06
CA CYS A 496 -18.29 9.02 18.31
C CYS A 496 -18.49 10.16 19.31
N THR A 497 -19.18 9.87 20.40
CA THR A 497 -19.41 10.81 21.53
C THR A 497 -18.62 10.34 22.74
N GLU A 498 -18.53 11.16 23.79
CA GLU A 498 -17.96 10.77 25.10
C GLU A 498 -18.53 9.43 25.63
N ASN A 499 -19.80 9.13 25.31
CA ASN A 499 -20.50 7.92 25.74
C ASN A 499 -20.44 6.75 24.74
N GLY A 500 -19.67 6.88 23.65
CA GLY A 500 -19.59 5.90 22.55
C GLY A 500 -20.36 6.32 21.30
N TRP A 501 -20.69 5.37 20.42
CA TRP A 501 -21.40 5.63 19.17
C TRP A 501 -22.84 6.11 19.42
N SER A 502 -23.19 7.26 18.84
CA SER A 502 -24.56 7.81 18.85
C SER A 502 -25.01 8.20 17.43
N PRO A 503 -26.15 7.66 16.93
CA PRO A 503 -26.90 6.57 17.54
C PRO A 503 -26.07 5.26 17.58
N PRO A 504 -26.49 4.25 18.36
CA PRO A 504 -25.83 2.94 18.34
C PRO A 504 -25.79 2.35 16.92
N ALA A 505 -24.69 1.69 16.57
CA ALA A 505 -24.45 1.09 15.26
C ALA A 505 -25.30 -0.18 15.01
N LYS A 506 -26.63 -0.05 15.01
CA LYS A 506 -27.58 -1.15 14.84
C LYS A 506 -28.62 -0.80 13.80
N CYS A 507 -28.63 -1.51 12.67
CA CYS A 507 -29.66 -1.33 11.65
C CYS A 507 -30.95 -2.04 12.08
N ILE A 508 -32.06 -1.31 12.15
CA ILE A 508 -33.38 -1.83 12.52
C ILE A 508 -34.29 -1.92 11.30
N LYS A 509 -35.22 -2.87 11.31
CA LYS A 509 -36.18 -3.07 10.22
C LYS A 509 -37.06 -1.82 10.05
N SER A 510 -37.15 -1.31 8.83
CA SER A 510 -37.88 -0.08 8.49
C SER A 510 -38.51 -0.16 7.11
N CYS A 511 -39.47 0.72 6.84
CA CYS A 511 -40.03 0.96 5.53
C CYS A 511 -39.64 2.35 5.04
N ASP A 512 -39.22 2.46 3.79
CA ASP A 512 -39.00 3.75 3.14
C ASP A 512 -40.35 4.35 2.70
N VAL A 513 -40.40 5.67 2.55
CA VAL A 513 -41.60 6.35 2.04
C VAL A 513 -42.03 5.75 0.69
N PRO A 514 -43.27 5.24 0.56
CA PRO A 514 -43.72 4.66 -0.69
C PRO A 514 -44.07 5.76 -1.69
N ILE A 515 -44.18 5.39 -2.96
CA ILE A 515 -44.63 6.31 -4.01
C ILE A 515 -46.15 6.47 -3.87
N PHE A 516 -46.60 7.72 -3.82
CA PHE A 516 -48.02 8.09 -3.77
C PHE A 516 -48.53 8.42 -5.18
N GLU A 517 -49.29 7.52 -5.79
CA GLU A 517 -49.84 7.73 -7.13
C GLU A 517 -51.19 8.45 -7.04
N ASN A 518 -51.25 9.68 -7.56
CA ASN A 518 -52.41 10.57 -7.43
C ASN A 518 -52.84 10.78 -5.97
N ALA A 519 -51.90 10.71 -5.03
CA ALA A 519 -52.10 10.98 -3.61
C ALA A 519 -50.96 11.82 -3.03
N GLY A 520 -51.22 12.50 -1.92
CA GLY A 520 -50.23 13.22 -1.14
C GLY A 520 -50.29 12.82 0.33
N THR A 521 -49.21 13.08 1.07
CA THR A 521 -49.16 12.96 2.53
C THR A 521 -48.52 14.22 3.11
N ASN A 522 -48.88 14.57 4.34
CA ASN A 522 -48.28 15.69 5.08
C ASN A 522 -47.06 15.24 5.91
N ASN A 523 -46.53 14.05 5.64
CA ASN A 523 -45.42 13.49 6.39
C ASN A 523 -44.11 13.74 5.66
N ASP A 524 -43.24 14.58 6.22
CA ASP A 524 -41.93 14.90 5.66
C ASP A 524 -40.88 13.80 5.94
N SER A 525 -41.23 12.79 6.74
CA SER A 525 -40.32 11.70 7.08
C SER A 525 -40.11 10.76 5.90
N THR A 526 -38.86 10.43 5.61
CA THR A 526 -38.49 9.51 4.52
C THR A 526 -38.44 8.03 4.96
N TRP A 527 -38.47 7.78 6.28
CA TRP A 527 -38.33 6.47 6.89
C TRP A 527 -39.41 6.24 7.95
N PHE A 528 -39.75 4.97 8.19
CA PHE A 528 -40.78 4.57 9.14
C PHE A 528 -40.40 3.27 9.83
N LYS A 529 -40.51 3.22 11.17
CA LYS A 529 -40.30 1.97 11.93
C LYS A 529 -41.54 1.10 11.82
N LEU A 530 -41.40 -0.16 12.21
CA LEU A 530 -42.52 -1.09 12.28
C LEU A 530 -43.69 -0.52 13.11
N ASN A 531 -44.90 -0.72 12.61
CA ASN A 531 -46.18 -0.23 13.12
C ASN A 531 -46.44 1.28 12.96
N ASP A 532 -45.49 2.05 12.40
CA ASP A 532 -45.78 3.43 12.01
C ASP A 532 -46.84 3.45 10.90
N LYS A 533 -47.67 4.50 10.94
CA LYS A 533 -48.76 4.70 9.98
C LYS A 533 -48.56 5.99 9.21
N ILE A 534 -48.75 5.93 7.90
CA ILE A 534 -48.83 7.11 7.05
C ILE A 534 -50.27 7.29 6.62
N ASN A 535 -50.82 8.48 6.87
CA ASN A 535 -52.09 8.90 6.30
C ASN A 535 -51.83 9.61 4.98
N TYR A 536 -52.63 9.30 3.96
CA TYR A 536 -52.56 9.94 2.65
C TYR A 536 -53.93 10.43 2.21
N GLU A 537 -53.93 11.44 1.35
CA GLU A 537 -55.11 12.04 0.75
C GLU A 537 -54.97 12.02 -0.76
N CYS A 538 -55.98 11.50 -1.45
CA CYS A 538 -56.05 11.46 -2.90
C CYS A 538 -56.21 12.89 -3.46
N HIS A 539 -55.66 13.12 -4.65
CA HIS A 539 -55.85 14.38 -5.37
C HIS A 539 -57.33 14.56 -5.76
N VAL A 540 -57.75 15.81 -5.95
CA VAL A 540 -59.15 16.13 -6.30
C VAL A 540 -59.59 15.36 -7.55
N GLY A 541 -60.72 14.66 -7.45
CA GLY A 541 -61.25 13.79 -8.52
C GLY A 541 -60.77 12.33 -8.47
N TYR A 542 -59.82 12.00 -7.58
CA TYR A 542 -59.32 10.64 -7.40
C TYR A 542 -59.78 10.04 -6.06
N VAL A 543 -59.93 8.71 -6.02
CA VAL A 543 -60.28 7.94 -4.82
C VAL A 543 -59.44 6.67 -4.74
N ASN A 544 -59.20 6.17 -3.53
CA ASN A 544 -58.51 4.89 -3.36
C ASN A 544 -59.41 3.70 -3.75
N LYS A 545 -58.89 2.48 -3.66
CA LYS A 545 -59.61 1.23 -3.97
C LYS A 545 -60.93 1.03 -3.19
N HIS A 546 -61.12 1.76 -2.08
CA HIS A 546 -62.31 1.73 -1.24
C HIS A 546 -63.26 2.92 -1.50
N LYS A 547 -63.06 3.71 -2.55
CA LYS A 547 -63.83 4.93 -2.88
C LYS A 547 -63.77 6.02 -1.81
N HIS A 548 -62.69 6.07 -1.02
CA HIS A 548 -62.45 7.16 -0.08
C HIS A 548 -61.38 8.11 -0.63
N THR A 549 -61.50 9.40 -0.29
CA THR A 549 -60.47 10.41 -0.60
C THR A 549 -59.27 10.34 0.34
N LYS A 550 -59.39 9.62 1.46
CA LYS A 550 -58.32 9.44 2.45
C LYS A 550 -58.08 7.97 2.72
N GLY A 551 -56.83 7.63 3.03
CA GLY A 551 -56.43 6.29 3.43
C GLY A 551 -55.25 6.31 4.40
N SER A 552 -54.91 5.13 4.92
CA SER A 552 -53.71 4.95 5.72
C SER A 552 -53.05 3.61 5.41
N ILE A 553 -51.72 3.60 5.51
CA ILE A 553 -50.88 2.41 5.34
C ILE A 553 -50.02 2.23 6.58
N THR A 554 -49.73 0.98 6.95
CA THR A 554 -48.95 0.64 8.14
C THR A 554 -47.70 -0.14 7.74
N CYS A 555 -46.53 0.23 8.28
CA CYS A 555 -45.28 -0.47 8.02
C CYS A 555 -45.23 -1.78 8.81
N HIS A 556 -45.13 -2.91 8.11
CA HIS A 556 -45.00 -4.25 8.66
C HIS A 556 -43.64 -4.87 8.31
N HIS A 557 -43.38 -6.08 8.78
CA HIS A 557 -42.14 -6.80 8.49
C HIS A 557 -41.94 -7.05 6.98
N ASP A 558 -43.03 -7.24 6.24
CA ASP A 558 -43.00 -7.50 4.79
C ASP A 558 -43.15 -6.22 3.94
N GLY A 559 -43.06 -5.05 4.57
CA GLY A 559 -43.24 -3.74 3.92
C GLY A 559 -44.57 -3.08 4.27
N TRP A 560 -45.02 -2.15 3.42
CA TRP A 560 -46.27 -1.44 3.63
C TRP A 560 -47.48 -2.36 3.47
N SER A 561 -48.49 -2.19 4.34
CA SER A 561 -49.74 -2.96 4.32
C SER A 561 -50.53 -2.85 3.01
N ASP A 562 -50.29 -1.79 2.25
CA ASP A 562 -50.97 -1.49 0.99
C ASP A 562 -50.13 -0.47 0.21
N ILE A 563 -50.41 -0.33 -1.10
CA ILE A 563 -49.80 0.71 -1.94
C ILE A 563 -50.79 1.87 -2.06
N PRO A 564 -50.39 3.12 -1.76
CA PRO A 564 -51.29 4.28 -1.79
C PRO A 564 -51.51 4.79 -3.22
N SER A 565 -52.22 4.00 -4.03
CA SER A 565 -52.66 4.38 -5.38
C SER A 565 -54.10 4.88 -5.37
N CYS A 566 -54.33 6.06 -5.93
CA CYS A 566 -55.65 6.62 -6.15
C CYS A 566 -56.01 6.66 -7.64
N TYR A 567 -57.28 6.41 -7.93
CA TYR A 567 -57.82 6.22 -9.27
C TYR A 567 -58.87 7.28 -9.58
N ASP A 568 -58.93 7.72 -10.83
CA ASP A 568 -59.91 8.69 -11.30
C ASP A 568 -61.33 8.18 -11.02
N SER A 569 -62.03 8.86 -10.13
CA SER A 569 -63.35 8.46 -9.63
C SER A 569 -64.40 8.31 -10.73
N THR A 570 -64.24 9.00 -11.86
CA THR A 570 -65.15 8.95 -13.01
C THR A 570 -64.94 7.71 -13.88
N LYS A 571 -63.80 7.02 -13.75
CA LYS A 571 -63.45 5.86 -14.59
C LYS A 571 -63.72 4.52 -13.93
N ILE A 572 -64.04 4.51 -12.63
CA ILE A 572 -64.22 3.31 -11.83
C ILE A 572 -65.66 2.80 -11.96
N CYS A 573 -65.83 1.50 -12.19
CA CYS A 573 -67.15 0.90 -12.23
C CYS A 573 -67.61 0.40 -10.85
N GLY A 574 -68.92 0.39 -10.64
CA GLY A 574 -69.54 -0.33 -9.53
C GLY A 574 -69.67 -1.83 -9.79
N PRO A 575 -70.41 -2.57 -8.95
CA PRO A 575 -70.76 -3.96 -9.23
C PRO A 575 -71.37 -4.10 -10.63
N PRO A 576 -71.06 -5.19 -11.35
CA PRO A 576 -71.59 -5.44 -12.68
C PRO A 576 -73.12 -5.58 -12.67
N PRO A 577 -73.83 -5.13 -13.72
CA PRO A 577 -75.29 -5.10 -13.73
C PRO A 577 -75.89 -6.51 -13.65
N PRO A 578 -76.92 -6.77 -12.83
CA PRO A 578 -77.56 -8.09 -12.79
C PRO A 578 -78.27 -8.39 -14.12
N ILE A 579 -78.21 -9.64 -14.58
CA ILE A 579 -78.94 -10.11 -15.76
C ILE A 579 -80.01 -11.13 -15.37
N ALA A 580 -81.10 -11.19 -16.12
CA ALA A 580 -82.14 -12.18 -15.88
C ALA A 580 -81.65 -13.60 -16.23
N ASN A 581 -81.88 -14.57 -15.35
CA ASN A 581 -81.50 -15.99 -15.51
C ASN A 581 -80.01 -16.24 -15.74
N GLY A 582 -79.14 -15.35 -15.24
CA GLY A 582 -77.69 -15.53 -15.27
C GLY A 582 -77.04 -14.74 -14.14
N ASP A 583 -75.80 -15.07 -13.85
CA ASP A 583 -74.99 -14.38 -12.84
C ASP A 583 -73.53 -14.32 -13.27
N THR A 584 -72.75 -13.49 -12.60
CA THR A 584 -71.30 -13.43 -12.80
C THR A 584 -70.61 -14.69 -12.26
N THR A 585 -69.51 -15.10 -12.90
CA THR A 585 -68.74 -16.28 -12.49
C THR A 585 -67.84 -16.04 -11.27
N SER A 586 -67.73 -14.79 -10.82
CA SER A 586 -66.92 -14.34 -9.68
C SER A 586 -67.79 -13.58 -8.69
N PHE A 587 -67.44 -13.59 -7.40
CA PHE A 587 -68.15 -12.77 -6.41
C PHE A 587 -68.06 -11.27 -6.77
N PRO A 588 -69.18 -10.54 -6.83
CA PRO A 588 -69.20 -9.15 -7.22
C PRO A 588 -68.47 -8.29 -6.17
N LEU A 589 -67.45 -7.57 -6.61
CA LEU A 589 -66.75 -6.58 -5.80
C LEU A 589 -67.56 -5.26 -5.78
N PRO A 590 -67.49 -4.47 -4.70
CA PRO A 590 -68.12 -3.15 -4.67
C PRO A 590 -67.50 -2.14 -5.66
N VAL A 591 -66.27 -2.41 -6.14
CA VAL A 591 -65.46 -1.49 -6.94
C VAL A 591 -64.62 -2.26 -7.96
N TYR A 592 -64.60 -1.80 -9.21
CA TYR A 592 -63.79 -2.34 -10.30
C TYR A 592 -63.01 -1.23 -11.01
N ILE A 593 -61.69 -1.36 -11.06
CA ILE A 593 -60.77 -0.34 -11.63
C ILE A 593 -60.35 -0.76 -13.05
N PRO A 594 -60.49 0.10 -14.08
CA PRO A 594 -60.07 -0.23 -15.44
C PRO A 594 -58.59 -0.65 -15.56
N PRO A 595 -58.26 -1.64 -16.42
CA PRO A 595 -59.17 -2.46 -17.22
C PRO A 595 -59.65 -3.68 -16.41
N SER A 596 -60.76 -3.54 -15.68
CA SER A 596 -61.44 -4.67 -15.03
C SER A 596 -62.42 -5.33 -15.99
N SER A 597 -62.59 -6.64 -15.86
CA SER A 597 -63.57 -7.41 -16.64
C SER A 597 -64.22 -8.47 -15.76
N VAL A 598 -65.47 -8.81 -16.08
CA VAL A 598 -66.18 -9.92 -15.44
C VAL A 598 -66.88 -10.77 -16.49
N GLU A 599 -67.01 -12.06 -16.24
CA GLU A 599 -67.76 -12.98 -17.10
C GLU A 599 -69.10 -13.34 -16.49
N TYR A 600 -70.12 -13.47 -17.33
CA TYR A 600 -71.44 -13.99 -16.96
C TYR A 600 -71.62 -15.42 -17.43
N GLN A 601 -72.46 -16.14 -16.70
CA GLN A 601 -72.94 -17.46 -17.01
C GLN A 601 -74.46 -17.51 -16.84
N CYS A 602 -75.14 -18.07 -17.84
CA CYS A 602 -76.58 -18.31 -17.76
C CYS A 602 -76.88 -19.55 -16.92
N GLN A 603 -78.07 -19.57 -16.31
CA GLN A 603 -78.62 -20.74 -15.65
C GLN A 603 -78.75 -21.90 -16.64
N SER A 604 -78.75 -23.14 -16.13
CA SER A 604 -78.84 -24.34 -16.95
C SER A 604 -80.02 -24.26 -17.93
N LEU A 605 -79.79 -24.67 -19.19
CA LEU A 605 -80.71 -24.61 -20.35
C LEU A 605 -80.98 -23.22 -20.94
N TYR A 606 -80.64 -22.13 -20.27
CA TYR A 606 -80.73 -20.79 -20.87
C TYR A 606 -79.54 -20.56 -21.80
N GLN A 607 -79.82 -20.07 -23.00
CA GLN A 607 -78.78 -19.85 -24.02
C GLN A 607 -78.24 -18.43 -23.92
N LEU A 608 -76.92 -18.28 -23.79
CA LEU A 608 -76.27 -16.97 -23.74
C LEU A 608 -76.28 -16.31 -25.13
N GLN A 609 -76.73 -15.06 -25.18
CA GLN A 609 -76.71 -14.20 -26.36
C GLN A 609 -75.92 -12.93 -26.05
N GLY A 610 -74.89 -12.64 -26.86
CA GLY A 610 -73.98 -11.51 -26.67
C GLY A 610 -72.60 -11.96 -26.18
N ASN A 611 -71.75 -11.01 -25.77
CA ASN A 611 -70.44 -11.31 -25.22
C ASN A 611 -70.58 -11.74 -23.75
N LYS A 612 -70.05 -12.90 -23.38
CA LYS A 612 -70.07 -13.37 -21.99
C LYS A 612 -69.24 -12.48 -21.05
N THR A 613 -68.23 -11.79 -21.58
CA THR A 613 -67.31 -10.95 -20.81
C THR A 613 -67.67 -9.47 -21.01
N ILE A 614 -67.91 -8.75 -19.92
CA ILE A 614 -68.03 -7.29 -19.93
C ILE A 614 -66.77 -6.64 -19.37
N ILE A 615 -66.46 -5.46 -19.87
CA ILE A 615 -65.28 -4.68 -19.50
C ILE A 615 -65.70 -3.33 -18.94
N CYS A 616 -64.99 -2.86 -17.92
CA CYS A 616 -65.18 -1.54 -17.33
C CYS A 616 -64.38 -0.51 -18.15
N ILE A 617 -65.07 0.38 -18.85
CA ILE A 617 -64.49 1.44 -19.66
C ILE A 617 -65.09 2.78 -19.23
N ASN A 618 -64.24 3.73 -18.81
CA ASN A 618 -64.65 5.09 -18.46
C ASN A 618 -65.86 5.15 -17.48
N GLY A 619 -65.84 4.29 -16.46
CA GLY A 619 -66.88 4.26 -15.41
C GLY A 619 -68.15 3.51 -15.78
N GLU A 620 -68.27 3.05 -17.03
CA GLU A 620 -69.41 2.29 -17.51
C GLU A 620 -69.00 0.88 -17.92
N TRP A 621 -69.87 -0.08 -17.60
CA TRP A 621 -69.73 -1.44 -18.06
C TRP A 621 -70.21 -1.55 -19.51
N SER A 622 -69.48 -2.30 -20.35
CA SER A 622 -69.98 -2.68 -21.67
C SER A 622 -71.27 -3.50 -21.57
N ASP A 623 -72.06 -3.54 -22.66
CA ASP A 623 -73.35 -4.24 -22.70
C ASP A 623 -73.27 -5.70 -22.18
N PRO A 624 -74.04 -6.07 -21.16
CA PRO A 624 -74.05 -7.44 -20.63
C PRO A 624 -74.83 -8.39 -21.55
N PRO A 625 -74.52 -9.71 -21.51
CA PRO A 625 -75.23 -10.70 -22.30
C PRO A 625 -76.66 -10.93 -21.80
N LYS A 626 -77.49 -11.54 -22.65
CA LYS A 626 -78.85 -11.97 -22.32
C LYS A 626 -78.91 -13.49 -22.25
N CYS A 627 -79.67 -14.00 -21.29
CA CYS A 627 -79.94 -15.44 -21.18
C CYS A 627 -81.33 -15.75 -21.78
N LEU A 628 -81.35 -16.34 -22.96
CA LEU A 628 -82.57 -16.68 -23.69
C LEU A 628 -83.26 -17.88 -23.06
N HIS A 629 -84.59 -17.79 -22.94
CA HIS A 629 -85.40 -18.82 -22.28
C HIS A 629 -85.35 -20.14 -23.07
N PRO A 630 -85.26 -21.29 -22.37
CA PRO A 630 -85.50 -22.58 -23.00
C PRO A 630 -86.98 -22.74 -23.34
N CYS A 631 -87.27 -23.51 -24.38
CA CYS A 631 -88.64 -23.89 -24.73
C CYS A 631 -89.04 -25.16 -23.99
N ILE A 632 -90.27 -25.18 -23.49
CA ILE A 632 -90.86 -26.34 -22.84
C ILE A 632 -91.91 -26.95 -23.77
N ILE A 633 -91.77 -28.23 -24.08
CA ILE A 633 -92.73 -28.97 -24.87
C ILE A 633 -93.99 -29.28 -24.05
N SER A 634 -95.13 -28.71 -24.46
CA SER A 634 -96.42 -28.99 -23.86
C SER A 634 -97.07 -30.21 -24.53
N ILE A 635 -97.16 -31.30 -23.77
CA ILE A 635 -97.84 -32.55 -24.19
C ILE A 635 -99.32 -32.27 -24.51
N GLU A 636 -99.94 -31.31 -23.83
CA GLU A 636 -101.33 -30.91 -24.08
C GLU A 636 -101.49 -30.27 -25.45
N ILE A 637 -100.60 -29.33 -25.82
CA ILE A 637 -100.59 -28.74 -27.16
C ILE A 637 -100.34 -29.81 -28.22
N MET A 638 -99.39 -30.72 -27.98
CA MET A 638 -99.14 -31.84 -28.92
C MET A 638 -100.38 -32.72 -29.13
N ARG A 639 -101.12 -33.01 -28.05
CA ARG A 639 -102.37 -33.77 -28.13
C ARG A 639 -103.44 -33.02 -28.93
N LYS A 640 -103.64 -31.74 -28.66
CA LYS A 640 -104.59 -30.88 -29.36
C LYS A 640 -104.27 -30.75 -30.86
N HIS A 641 -102.99 -30.69 -31.20
CA HIS A 641 -102.50 -30.57 -32.57
C HIS A 641 -102.33 -31.92 -33.29
N ASN A 642 -102.72 -33.03 -32.66
CA ASN A 642 -102.58 -34.39 -33.19
C ASN A 642 -101.15 -34.74 -33.68
N ILE A 643 -100.14 -34.24 -32.98
CA ILE A 643 -98.72 -34.52 -33.26
C ILE A 643 -98.11 -35.38 -32.15
N THR A 644 -96.99 -36.03 -32.48
CA THR A 644 -96.14 -36.78 -31.54
C THR A 644 -94.67 -36.59 -31.93
N PHE A 645 -93.74 -36.96 -31.06
CA PHE A 645 -92.32 -36.95 -31.38
C PHE A 645 -92.04 -37.91 -32.55
N ARG A 646 -91.13 -37.53 -33.46
CA ARG A 646 -90.77 -38.39 -34.61
C ARG A 646 -90.17 -39.72 -34.16
N THR A 647 -89.21 -39.66 -33.23
CA THR A 647 -88.47 -40.80 -32.65
C THR A 647 -88.70 -40.89 -31.14
N GLU A 648 -88.73 -42.11 -30.59
CA GLU A 648 -88.88 -42.34 -29.15
C GLU A 648 -87.61 -41.97 -28.36
N GLU A 649 -86.43 -42.06 -28.98
CA GLU A 649 -85.15 -41.75 -28.35
C GLU A 649 -84.94 -40.24 -28.07
N ASN A 650 -85.67 -39.35 -28.75
CA ASN A 650 -85.51 -37.89 -28.65
C ASN A 650 -86.66 -37.18 -27.93
N GLN A 651 -87.33 -37.84 -26.99
CA GLN A 651 -88.42 -37.26 -26.19
C GLN A 651 -87.92 -36.31 -25.08
N ARG A 652 -87.02 -35.37 -25.42
CA ARG A 652 -86.65 -34.30 -24.49
C ARG A 652 -87.81 -33.31 -24.41
N LEU A 653 -88.10 -32.80 -23.22
CA LEU A 653 -89.16 -31.79 -23.03
C LEU A 653 -88.62 -30.36 -22.99
N TYR A 654 -87.31 -30.19 -22.79
CA TYR A 654 -86.65 -28.90 -22.67
C TYR A 654 -85.64 -28.75 -23.80
N TYR A 655 -85.69 -27.60 -24.48
CA TYR A 655 -84.79 -27.27 -25.58
C TYR A 655 -84.22 -25.89 -25.36
N GLN A 656 -82.91 -25.75 -25.50
CA GLN A 656 -82.27 -24.45 -25.47
C GLN A 656 -82.70 -23.63 -26.69
N SER A 657 -82.73 -22.31 -26.54
CA SER A 657 -83.02 -21.43 -27.67
C SER A 657 -81.98 -21.65 -28.80
N GLY A 658 -82.44 -21.95 -30.00
CA GLY A 658 -81.63 -22.35 -31.16
C GLY A 658 -81.71 -23.84 -31.50
N GLU A 659 -82.12 -24.71 -30.57
CA GLU A 659 -82.31 -26.13 -30.84
C GLU A 659 -83.59 -26.39 -31.63
N MET A 660 -83.56 -27.42 -32.48
CA MET A 660 -84.69 -27.83 -33.33
C MET A 660 -85.31 -29.13 -32.83
N GLN A 661 -86.63 -29.23 -32.88
CA GLN A 661 -87.38 -30.46 -32.63
C GLN A 661 -88.26 -30.81 -33.81
N GLU A 662 -88.20 -32.09 -34.22
CA GLU A 662 -89.03 -32.64 -35.28
C GLU A 662 -90.19 -33.48 -34.73
N PHE A 663 -91.40 -33.16 -35.18
CA PHE A 663 -92.61 -33.90 -34.86
C PHE A 663 -93.03 -34.80 -36.03
N LYS A 664 -93.99 -35.69 -35.78
CA LYS A 664 -94.76 -36.40 -36.80
C LYS A 664 -96.25 -36.32 -36.46
N CYS A 665 -97.11 -36.36 -37.48
CA CYS A 665 -98.54 -36.49 -37.24
C CYS A 665 -98.85 -37.85 -36.61
N LYS A 666 -99.87 -37.90 -35.74
CA LYS A 666 -100.41 -39.17 -35.25
C LYS A 666 -101.05 -39.94 -36.39
N ASN A 667 -101.12 -41.27 -36.23
CA ASN A 667 -101.72 -42.15 -37.23
C ASN A 667 -103.16 -41.69 -37.56
N GLY A 668 -103.47 -41.64 -38.86
CA GLY A 668 -104.76 -41.16 -39.37
C GLY A 668 -104.94 -39.63 -39.39
N HIS A 669 -103.85 -38.85 -39.27
CA HIS A 669 -103.86 -37.40 -39.42
C HIS A 669 -102.78 -36.97 -40.43
N HIS A 670 -102.99 -35.82 -41.09
CA HIS A 670 -102.06 -35.20 -42.02
C HIS A 670 -101.82 -33.73 -41.65
N LEU A 671 -100.74 -33.16 -42.15
CA LEU A 671 -100.31 -31.80 -41.82
C LEU A 671 -101.30 -30.77 -42.36
N ALA A 672 -101.81 -29.90 -41.49
CA ALA A 672 -102.87 -28.94 -41.83
C ALA A 672 -102.33 -27.66 -42.50
N THR A 673 -101.05 -27.35 -42.30
CA THR A 673 -100.39 -26.13 -42.79
C THR A 673 -99.18 -26.48 -43.67
N THR A 674 -98.67 -25.51 -44.42
CA THR A 674 -97.41 -25.66 -45.18
C THR A 674 -96.16 -25.55 -44.30
N GLN A 675 -96.32 -25.39 -42.98
CA GLN A 675 -95.20 -25.27 -42.06
C GLN A 675 -94.50 -26.62 -41.87
N PRO A 676 -93.15 -26.66 -41.84
CA PRO A 676 -92.43 -27.90 -41.65
C PRO A 676 -92.76 -28.53 -40.28
N LEU A 677 -92.67 -29.87 -40.21
CA LEU A 677 -92.81 -30.61 -38.96
C LEU A 677 -91.63 -30.39 -37.99
N ILE A 678 -90.60 -29.67 -38.43
CA ILE A 678 -89.45 -29.23 -37.63
C ILE A 678 -89.72 -27.81 -37.15
N THR A 679 -89.58 -27.60 -35.85
CA THR A 679 -89.67 -26.28 -35.24
C THR A 679 -88.40 -25.97 -34.48
N ILE A 680 -88.06 -24.69 -34.36
CA ILE A 680 -86.88 -24.21 -33.64
C ILE A 680 -87.34 -23.47 -32.38
N CYS A 681 -86.66 -23.71 -31.27
CA CYS A 681 -86.88 -22.95 -30.05
C CYS A 681 -86.31 -21.53 -30.22
N ILE A 682 -87.15 -20.51 -30.07
CA ILE A 682 -86.72 -19.11 -30.12
C ILE A 682 -87.18 -18.43 -28.82
N ASN A 683 -86.26 -18.28 -27.88
CA ASN A 683 -86.43 -17.58 -26.61
C ASN A 683 -87.73 -17.96 -25.88
N GLY A 684 -87.89 -19.26 -25.58
CA GLY A 684 -89.06 -19.80 -24.88
C GLY A 684 -90.29 -20.06 -25.76
N HIS A 685 -90.28 -19.60 -27.01
CA HIS A 685 -91.38 -19.82 -27.95
C HIS A 685 -91.07 -20.97 -28.92
N LEU A 686 -92.02 -21.91 -29.00
CA LEU A 686 -92.00 -23.03 -29.93
C LEU A 686 -93.27 -22.99 -30.79
N ASN A 687 -93.11 -22.88 -32.11
CA ASN A 687 -94.24 -22.90 -33.04
C ASN A 687 -94.58 -24.35 -33.38
N TYR A 688 -95.59 -24.92 -32.73
CA TYR A 688 -95.99 -26.30 -32.93
C TYR A 688 -96.68 -26.49 -34.30
N PRO A 689 -96.30 -27.51 -35.08
CA PRO A 689 -97.07 -27.89 -36.26
C PRO A 689 -98.44 -28.42 -35.84
N VAL A 690 -99.42 -28.35 -36.76
CA VAL A 690 -100.80 -28.78 -36.54
C VAL A 690 -101.14 -29.87 -37.55
N CYS A 691 -101.66 -31.01 -37.08
CA CYS A 691 -102.18 -32.07 -37.92
C CYS A 691 -103.70 -32.23 -37.73
N THR A 692 -104.41 -32.43 -38.82
CA THR A 692 -105.86 -32.62 -38.89
C THR A 692 -106.17 -34.02 -39.42
N LYS A 693 -107.34 -34.55 -39.06
CA LYS A 693 -107.74 -35.92 -39.42
C LYS A 693 -107.87 -36.08 -40.93
#